data_AF-A0A971TS73-F1
#
_entry.id   AF-A0A971TS73-F1
#
_cell.length_a   1.000
_cell.length_b   1.000
_cell.length_c   1.000
_cell.angle_alpha   90.00
_cell.angle_beta   90.00
_cell.angle_gamma   90.00
#
_symmetry.space_group_name_H-M   'P 1'
#
loop_
_entity.id
_entity.type
_entity.pdbx_description
1 polymer ?
#
loop_
_entity_poly.entity_id
_entity_poly.type
_entity_poly.pdbx_seq_one_letter_code
_entity_poly.pdbx_strand_id
1 'polypeptide(L)'
;MRRLKLEKRHLPVVILIVFGILLFFMGMANHWFFRTVTFDYGNYNFAFRDYAHFRISPMPTYPGNFLQDHYSFLLMFLVPVYWLLNWLTGTYTLITIQYAMVLWAAWSTWKLVSLKTSNLWLGAGVMLYYFLLLGRYTTFSCDVNLAVLSACLIPPFLYAFEKQKYPAAALLLVVALLSRENIPIWFIFIFIVLIINHRKEKKAVLLSAGGLLLSLFYFILLFAVLIPGVENEEKQFTLFNYSALGEGPGEALRFVVTHPLEAIKLFFVNHLGDPAYDGVKTEFYLVYLLSGGILVVLRPQYLFWFIPVVAQKVLNDSFVRWGISTYYSIEVVTLLPLSVFLVLASLKRRWVQNGAAFLACAAALTITLYKLNPDNVEIPWTMNPAKERIYKKEFFQSPYHVREVNRIIRGIPRDAAVSTTDRLFSHLSQRDYIRLFPTVDKADYILFSVFDNYFMFSHQENEVTRNRYLYSDEWEVVAKEFPVFLLKRKGSPGPGLPPVPAGGEVSDTLSCNFESRDSLREEVLFDDGSVAEIMNRISAGHSRSGDHSVLLDSADPYSKAIPFPDAGKLEYVSVSVYCQGTDGQANLVATIGNQFYILNNKTGESDERGWKKLELSFWVPQHIDPSGLVVYVWNTGSDPLRIDDMTIIKRYHQ
;
A
#
# COMPACT_ATOMS: atom_id res chain seq x y z
N MET A 1 -28.31 38.53 -5.45
CA MET A 1 -27.46 37.43 -5.97
C MET A 1 -26.89 37.83 -7.34
N ARG A 2 -25.61 38.23 -7.44
CA ARG A 2 -24.95 38.48 -8.75
C ARG A 2 -24.74 37.13 -9.44
N ARG A 3 -25.31 36.92 -10.64
CA ARG A 3 -25.00 35.75 -11.47
C ARG A 3 -23.51 35.79 -11.85
N LEU A 4 -22.72 34.87 -11.31
CA LEU A 4 -21.35 34.63 -11.74
C LEU A 4 -21.37 34.19 -13.21
N LYS A 5 -20.93 35.06 -14.13
CA LYS A 5 -20.72 34.69 -15.54
C LYS A 5 -19.37 33.98 -15.67
N LEU A 6 -19.40 32.67 -15.86
CA LEU A 6 -18.22 31.84 -16.14
C LEU A 6 -17.67 32.15 -17.55
N GLU A 7 -16.65 32.99 -17.63
CA GLU A 7 -15.88 33.20 -18.86
C GLU A 7 -14.85 32.09 -19.12
N LYS A 8 -14.47 31.90 -20.41
CA LYS A 8 -13.48 30.89 -20.83
C LYS A 8 -12.15 30.98 -20.08
N ARG A 9 -11.71 32.20 -19.70
CA ARG A 9 -10.47 32.43 -18.94
C ARG A 9 -10.45 31.76 -17.55
N HIS A 10 -11.61 31.43 -17.00
CA HIS A 10 -11.73 30.76 -15.71
C HIS A 10 -11.65 29.23 -15.80
N LEU A 11 -11.60 28.65 -17.01
CA LEU A 11 -11.61 27.21 -17.21
C LEU A 11 -10.51 26.45 -16.42
N PRO A 12 -9.24 26.89 -16.37
CA PRO A 12 -8.22 26.22 -15.56
C PRO A 12 -8.56 26.17 -14.06
N VAL A 13 -9.22 27.21 -13.54
CA VAL A 13 -9.65 27.28 -12.14
C VAL A 13 -10.82 26.34 -11.88
N VAL A 14 -11.76 26.24 -12.82
CA VAL A 14 -12.87 25.26 -12.74
C VAL A 14 -12.31 23.84 -12.70
N ILE A 15 -11.35 23.52 -13.58
CA ILE A 15 -10.69 22.20 -13.59
C ILE A 15 -10.00 21.95 -12.25
N LEU A 16 -9.24 22.92 -11.72
CA LEU A 16 -8.59 22.82 -10.42
C LEU A 16 -9.57 22.54 -9.28
N ILE A 17 -10.72 23.21 -9.26
CA ILE A 17 -11.76 23.02 -8.23
C ILE A 17 -12.41 21.64 -8.37
N VAL A 18 -12.81 21.24 -9.58
CA VAL A 18 -13.47 19.95 -9.83
C VAL A 18 -12.57 18.79 -9.43
N PHE A 19 -11.33 18.77 -9.90
CA PHE A 19 -10.38 17.73 -9.52
C PHE A 19 -9.92 17.85 -8.07
N GLY A 20 -9.88 19.06 -7.50
CA GLY A 20 -9.65 19.24 -6.07
C GLY A 20 -10.71 18.54 -5.23
N ILE A 21 -11.99 18.82 -5.49
CA ILE A 21 -13.11 18.14 -4.83
C ILE A 21 -12.99 16.63 -5.00
N LEU A 22 -12.68 16.16 -6.21
CA LEU A 22 -12.50 14.73 -6.49
C LEU A 22 -11.39 14.10 -5.63
N LEU A 23 -10.19 14.69 -5.62
CA LEU A 23 -9.04 14.13 -4.91
C LEU A 23 -9.22 14.18 -3.39
N PHE A 24 -9.75 15.29 -2.85
CA PHE A 24 -10.10 15.37 -1.43
C PHE A 24 -11.15 14.34 -1.06
N PHE A 25 -12.22 14.21 -1.86
CA PHE A 25 -13.26 13.22 -1.63
C PHE A 25 -12.68 11.80 -1.65
N MET A 26 -11.83 11.47 -2.64
CA MET A 26 -11.22 10.15 -2.72
C MET A 26 -10.37 9.83 -1.48
N GLY A 27 -9.51 10.75 -1.06
CA GLY A 27 -8.63 10.56 0.08
C GLY A 27 -9.41 10.42 1.38
N MET A 28 -10.36 11.33 1.61
CA MET A 28 -11.23 11.30 2.79
C MET A 28 -12.13 10.07 2.82
N ALA A 29 -12.67 9.63 1.67
CA ALA A 29 -13.50 8.43 1.59
C ALA A 29 -12.67 7.16 1.84
N ASN A 30 -11.41 7.09 1.37
CA ASN A 30 -10.52 5.98 1.70
C ASN A 30 -10.31 5.87 3.22
N HIS A 31 -10.02 6.99 3.90
CA HIS A 31 -9.90 6.99 5.35
C HIS A 31 -11.23 6.63 6.02
N TRP A 32 -12.34 7.29 5.66
CA TRP A 32 -13.67 7.05 6.23
C TRP A 32 -14.12 5.58 6.16
N PHE A 33 -13.81 4.89 5.05
CA PHE A 33 -14.16 3.49 4.85
C PHE A 33 -13.15 2.48 5.41
N PHE A 34 -12.21 2.93 6.27
CA PHE A 34 -11.16 2.10 6.89
C PHE A 34 -10.27 1.39 5.86
N ARG A 35 -9.82 2.12 4.84
CA ARG A 35 -8.91 1.62 3.80
C ARG A 35 -7.51 2.22 3.87
N THR A 36 -7.28 3.11 4.83
CA THR A 36 -5.97 3.69 5.14
C THR A 36 -5.17 2.75 6.03
N VAL A 37 -3.86 2.63 5.77
CA VAL A 37 -2.99 1.62 6.42
C VAL A 37 -1.94 2.23 7.36
N THR A 38 -1.27 1.39 8.13
CA THR A 38 -0.34 1.80 9.19
C THR A 38 0.97 2.34 8.67
N PHE A 39 1.63 1.62 7.77
CA PHE A 39 3.06 1.83 7.46
C PHE A 39 3.38 3.23 6.93
N ASP A 40 2.58 3.73 5.99
CA ASP A 40 2.69 5.11 5.53
C ASP A 40 1.78 6.00 6.42
N TYR A 41 0.46 5.92 6.25
CA TYR A 41 -0.44 6.93 6.81
C TYR A 41 -0.50 6.97 8.35
N GLY A 42 -0.58 5.80 8.99
CA GLY A 42 -0.66 5.68 10.44
C GLY A 42 0.61 6.20 11.13
N ASN A 43 1.77 5.71 10.70
CA ASN A 43 3.08 6.13 11.19
C ASN A 43 3.31 7.62 10.98
N TYR A 44 2.89 8.16 9.84
CA TYR A 44 3.09 9.58 9.53
C TYR A 44 2.22 10.47 10.41
N ASN A 45 0.96 10.07 10.67
CA ASN A 45 0.10 10.80 11.60
C ASN A 45 0.63 10.74 13.05
N PHE A 46 1.15 9.59 13.47
CA PHE A 46 1.77 9.43 14.79
C PHE A 46 3.00 10.34 14.93
N ALA A 47 3.90 10.31 13.95
CA ALA A 47 5.08 11.17 13.93
C ALA A 47 4.74 12.66 13.88
N PHE A 48 3.71 13.03 13.10
CA PHE A 48 3.29 14.41 12.99
C PHE A 48 2.76 14.97 14.32
N ARG A 49 2.01 14.15 15.08
CA ARG A 49 1.60 14.50 16.45
C ARG A 49 2.82 14.70 17.34
N ASP A 50 3.76 13.77 17.35
CA ASP A 50 4.93 13.84 18.23
C ASP A 50 5.80 15.07 17.93
N TYR A 51 6.04 15.37 16.66
CA TYR A 51 6.74 16.59 16.27
C TYR A 51 5.98 17.86 16.66
N ALA A 52 4.65 17.86 16.59
CA ALA A 52 3.83 18.96 17.08
C ALA A 52 3.88 19.17 18.60
N HIS A 53 4.40 18.18 19.34
CA HIS A 53 4.68 18.24 20.78
C HIS A 53 6.18 18.24 21.09
N PHE A 54 7.03 18.54 20.10
CA PHE A 54 8.49 18.63 20.22
C PHE A 54 9.18 17.34 20.68
N ARG A 55 8.66 16.17 20.26
CA ARG A 55 9.22 14.85 20.56
C ARG A 55 9.76 14.20 19.29
N ILE A 56 10.86 13.45 19.41
CA ILE A 56 11.29 12.54 18.35
C ILE A 56 10.36 11.33 18.37
N SER A 57 9.65 11.09 17.27
CA SER A 57 8.68 10.01 17.18
C SER A 57 9.35 8.65 17.12
N PRO A 58 9.13 7.74 18.09
CA PRO A 58 9.45 6.34 17.91
C PRO A 58 8.55 5.75 16.81
N MET A 59 8.95 4.60 16.28
CA MET A 59 8.13 3.88 15.32
C MET A 59 7.18 2.91 16.04
N PRO A 60 5.84 3.03 15.87
CA PRO A 60 4.91 2.15 16.56
C PRO A 60 4.83 0.74 15.96
N THR A 61 5.36 0.53 14.75
CA THR A 61 5.32 -0.74 14.02
C THR A 61 6.56 -1.62 14.20
N TYR A 62 7.73 -1.06 14.51
CA TYR A 62 9.00 -1.79 14.69
C TYR A 62 9.98 -0.96 15.54
N PRO A 63 11.07 -1.56 16.05
CA PRO A 63 12.12 -0.83 16.76
C PRO A 63 12.74 0.29 15.89
N GLY A 64 13.05 1.42 16.53
CA GLY A 64 13.62 2.62 15.90
C GLY A 64 12.72 3.84 16.00
N ASN A 65 13.08 4.90 15.27
CA ASN A 65 12.35 6.16 15.20
C ASN A 65 12.08 6.60 13.76
N PHE A 66 11.20 7.59 13.60
CA PHE A 66 10.76 8.04 12.28
C PHE A 66 11.90 8.54 11.39
N LEU A 67 12.92 9.23 11.94
CA LEU A 67 14.06 9.73 11.16
C LEU A 67 15.01 8.62 10.68
N GLN A 68 15.03 7.49 11.39
CA GLN A 68 15.76 6.28 10.96
C GLN A 68 15.05 5.53 9.84
N ASP A 69 13.74 5.75 9.68
CA ASP A 69 12.95 5.13 8.62
C ASP A 69 12.86 6.01 7.38
N HIS A 70 12.62 7.31 7.60
CA HIS A 70 12.60 8.35 6.59
C HIS A 70 13.36 9.56 7.10
N TYR A 71 14.50 9.85 6.47
CA TYR A 71 15.27 11.05 6.80
C TYR A 71 14.59 12.29 6.20
N SER A 72 13.55 12.78 6.89
CA SER A 72 12.66 13.83 6.43
C SER A 72 12.30 14.80 7.56
N PHE A 73 12.48 16.10 7.29
CA PHE A 73 12.01 17.17 8.16
C PHE A 73 10.67 17.76 7.71
N LEU A 74 10.03 17.18 6.69
CA LEU A 74 8.85 17.77 6.07
C LEU A 74 7.68 17.90 7.04
N LEU A 75 7.43 16.87 7.85
CA LEU A 75 6.38 16.90 8.87
C LEU A 75 6.67 17.98 9.93
N MET A 76 7.94 18.20 10.29
CA MET A 76 8.31 19.26 11.24
C MET A 76 8.00 20.66 10.66
N PHE A 77 8.28 20.90 9.38
CA PHE A 77 7.92 22.17 8.73
C PHE A 77 6.41 22.39 8.63
N LEU A 78 5.62 21.31 8.62
CA LEU A 78 4.18 21.35 8.54
C LEU A 78 3.50 21.47 9.93
N VAL A 79 4.24 21.45 11.04
CA VAL A 79 3.68 21.56 12.41
C VAL A 79 2.80 22.81 12.61
N PRO A 80 3.13 24.01 12.09
CA PRO A 80 2.22 25.14 12.19
C PRO A 80 0.85 24.89 11.54
N VAL A 81 0.81 24.11 10.45
CA VAL A 81 -0.43 23.71 9.78
C VAL A 81 -1.18 22.67 10.60
N TYR A 82 -0.47 21.77 11.30
CA TYR A 82 -1.06 20.86 12.28
C TYR A 82 -1.78 21.63 13.38
N TRP A 83 -1.13 22.60 14.03
CA TRP A 83 -1.79 23.37 15.10
C TRP A 83 -3.01 24.16 14.59
N LEU A 84 -2.95 24.65 13.35
CA LEU A 84 -4.06 25.40 12.75
C LEU A 84 -5.27 24.52 12.41
N LEU A 85 -5.05 23.31 11.88
CA LEU A 85 -6.12 22.50 11.28
C LEU A 85 -6.48 21.25 12.10
N ASN A 86 -5.56 20.67 12.87
CA ASN A 86 -5.75 19.34 13.43
C ASN A 86 -6.88 19.25 14.45
N TRP A 87 -7.17 20.33 15.19
CA TRP A 87 -8.33 20.36 16.09
C TRP A 87 -9.67 20.21 15.36
N LEU A 88 -9.72 20.56 14.06
CA LEU A 88 -10.90 20.43 13.20
C LEU A 88 -10.88 19.10 12.42
N THR A 89 -9.73 18.71 11.89
CA THR A 89 -9.61 17.58 10.95
C THR A 89 -9.12 16.28 11.57
N GLY A 90 -8.52 16.29 12.76
CA GLY A 90 -7.99 15.11 13.44
C GLY A 90 -7.07 14.28 12.54
N THR A 91 -7.31 12.98 12.46
CA THR A 91 -6.54 12.05 11.61
C THR A 91 -6.68 12.32 10.10
N TYR A 92 -7.50 13.29 9.65
CA TYR A 92 -7.60 13.71 8.24
C TYR A 92 -6.66 14.87 7.87
N THR A 93 -5.91 15.43 8.83
CA THR A 93 -5.06 16.61 8.61
C THR A 93 -4.03 16.39 7.51
N LEU A 94 -3.33 15.24 7.52
CA LEU A 94 -2.31 14.95 6.50
C LEU A 94 -2.90 14.74 5.09
N ILE A 95 -4.05 14.06 4.97
CA ILE A 95 -4.80 13.98 3.71
C ILE A 95 -5.10 15.39 3.19
N THR A 96 -5.53 16.27 4.10
CA THR A 96 -5.89 17.65 3.75
C THR A 96 -4.67 18.42 3.23
N ILE A 97 -3.53 18.30 3.91
CA ILE A 97 -2.27 18.92 3.50
C ILE A 97 -1.80 18.38 2.15
N GLN A 98 -1.82 17.05 1.94
CA GLN A 98 -1.36 16.45 0.70
C GLN A 98 -2.11 16.99 -0.51
N TYR A 99 -3.44 16.95 -0.49
CA TYR A 99 -4.20 17.40 -1.65
C TYR A 99 -4.19 18.92 -1.80
N ALA A 100 -4.03 19.70 -0.73
CA ALA A 100 -3.76 21.13 -0.85
C ALA A 100 -2.42 21.40 -1.57
N MET A 101 -1.37 20.64 -1.24
CA MET A 101 -0.07 20.75 -1.92
C MET A 101 -0.13 20.28 -3.38
N VAL A 102 -0.87 19.21 -3.69
CA VAL A 102 -1.10 18.76 -5.08
C VAL A 102 -1.81 19.84 -5.89
N LEU A 103 -2.84 20.49 -5.33
CA LEU A 103 -3.53 21.60 -5.99
C LEU A 103 -2.61 22.82 -6.19
N TRP A 104 -1.75 23.13 -5.21
CA TRP A 104 -0.78 24.20 -5.34
C TRP A 104 0.29 23.91 -6.40
N ALA A 105 0.74 22.67 -6.51
CA ALA A 105 1.64 22.19 -7.55
C ALA A 105 0.99 22.25 -8.94
N ALA A 106 -0.28 21.86 -9.06
CA ALA A 106 -1.05 21.95 -10.29
C ALA A 106 -1.24 23.42 -10.72
N TRP A 107 -1.62 24.29 -9.78
CA TRP A 107 -1.73 25.74 -10.02
C TRP A 107 -0.40 26.34 -10.47
N SER A 108 0.70 26.01 -9.78
CA SER A 108 2.05 26.49 -10.14
C SER A 108 2.47 26.01 -11.52
N THR A 109 2.15 24.76 -11.87
CA THR A 109 2.35 24.20 -13.22
C THR A 109 1.62 25.02 -14.28
N TRP A 110 0.32 25.30 -14.07
CA TRP A 110 -0.46 26.14 -14.99
C TRP A 110 0.10 27.55 -15.13
N LYS A 111 0.48 28.17 -13.99
CA LYS A 111 1.05 29.52 -14.01
C LYS A 111 2.39 29.57 -14.72
N LEU A 112 3.24 28.56 -14.54
CA LEU A 112 4.52 28.46 -15.22
C LEU A 112 4.35 28.34 -16.74
N VAL A 113 3.46 27.46 -17.22
CA VAL A 113 3.14 27.37 -18.66
C VAL A 113 2.59 28.69 -19.19
N SER A 114 1.74 29.37 -18.42
CA SER A 114 1.18 30.67 -18.79
C SER A 114 2.22 31.80 -18.91
N LEU A 115 3.45 31.62 -18.41
CA LEU A 115 4.56 32.56 -18.66
C LEU A 115 5.10 32.47 -20.08
N LYS A 116 4.92 31.32 -20.75
CA LYS A 116 5.49 31.05 -22.07
C LYS A 116 4.46 31.15 -23.20
N THR A 117 3.16 31.22 -22.88
CA THR A 117 2.08 31.29 -23.88
C THR A 117 0.86 32.05 -23.40
N SER A 118 0.19 32.75 -24.31
CA SER A 118 -1.14 33.36 -24.10
C SER A 118 -2.29 32.47 -24.56
N ASN A 119 -2.00 31.25 -25.03
CA ASN A 119 -3.02 30.32 -25.49
C ASN A 119 -3.77 29.70 -24.31
N LEU A 120 -5.03 30.13 -24.14
CA LEU A 120 -5.91 29.65 -23.08
C LEU A 120 -6.06 28.11 -23.05
N TRP A 121 -6.08 27.46 -24.21
CA TRP A 121 -6.25 26.00 -24.30
C TRP A 121 -5.03 25.23 -23.81
N LEU A 122 -3.83 25.80 -23.90
CA LEU A 122 -2.66 25.22 -23.25
C LEU A 122 -2.73 25.37 -21.73
N GLY A 123 -3.29 26.48 -21.23
CA GLY A 123 -3.53 26.67 -19.81
C GLY A 123 -4.58 25.72 -19.23
N ALA A 124 -5.68 25.50 -19.94
CA ALA A 124 -6.69 24.52 -19.55
C ALA A 124 -6.18 23.08 -19.76
N GLY A 125 -5.50 22.82 -20.86
CA GLY A 125 -4.93 21.51 -21.20
C GLY A 125 -3.91 21.05 -20.18
N VAL A 126 -2.99 21.91 -19.72
CA VAL A 126 -1.98 21.49 -18.72
C VAL A 126 -2.63 21.15 -17.38
N MET A 127 -3.66 21.91 -16.99
CA MET A 127 -4.42 21.61 -15.78
C MET A 127 -5.15 20.27 -15.88
N LEU A 128 -5.82 20.03 -17.00
CA LEU A 128 -6.52 18.78 -17.24
C LEU A 128 -5.53 17.61 -17.27
N TYR A 129 -4.48 17.71 -18.08
CA TYR A 129 -3.43 16.71 -18.21
C TYR A 129 -2.75 16.37 -16.87
N TYR A 130 -2.50 17.38 -16.02
CA TYR A 130 -1.95 17.16 -14.69
C TYR A 130 -2.80 16.16 -13.88
N PHE A 131 -4.13 16.26 -13.92
CA PHE A 131 -5.00 15.35 -13.17
C PHE A 131 -5.38 14.06 -13.90
N LEU A 132 -5.12 13.97 -15.21
CA LEU A 132 -5.49 12.81 -16.02
C LEU A 132 -4.45 11.69 -16.02
N LEU A 133 -3.23 11.92 -15.53
CA LEU A 133 -2.16 10.92 -15.56
C LEU A 133 -2.32 9.86 -14.46
N LEU A 134 -2.13 8.59 -14.83
CA LEU A 134 -2.33 7.40 -13.99
C LEU A 134 -1.73 7.50 -12.59
N GLY A 135 -0.48 7.97 -12.48
CA GLY A 135 0.23 8.12 -11.21
C GLY A 135 -0.45 9.04 -10.18
N ARG A 136 -1.50 9.79 -10.54
CA ARG A 136 -2.33 10.57 -9.59
C ARG A 136 -3.36 9.71 -8.87
N TYR A 137 -3.73 8.59 -9.49
CA TYR A 137 -4.74 7.69 -8.98
C TYR A 137 -4.08 6.52 -8.24
N THR A 138 -2.99 5.96 -8.78
CA THR A 138 -2.30 4.85 -8.11
C THR A 138 -1.68 5.26 -6.76
N THR A 139 -1.39 6.55 -6.54
CA THR A 139 -0.97 7.07 -5.23
C THR A 139 -2.02 6.90 -4.13
N PHE A 140 -3.31 6.71 -4.46
CA PHE A 140 -4.30 6.44 -3.41
C PHE A 140 -4.03 5.10 -2.70
N SER A 141 -3.31 4.16 -3.33
CA SER A 141 -2.92 2.91 -2.67
C SER A 141 -2.11 3.10 -1.39
N CYS A 142 -1.29 4.16 -1.30
CA CYS A 142 -0.46 4.49 -0.13
C CYS A 142 -1.01 5.66 0.71
N ASP A 143 -2.24 6.10 0.47
CA ASP A 143 -2.91 7.19 1.20
C ASP A 143 -2.19 8.55 1.11
N VAL A 144 -1.33 8.86 2.08
CA VAL A 144 -0.43 10.03 2.07
C VAL A 144 0.99 9.56 2.15
N ASN A 145 1.81 10.02 1.20
CA ASN A 145 3.22 9.65 1.14
C ASN A 145 4.12 10.90 1.07
N LEU A 146 5.25 10.89 1.79
CA LEU A 146 6.21 11.99 1.78
C LEU A 146 6.75 12.27 0.37
N ALA A 147 6.88 11.23 -0.47
CA ALA A 147 7.24 11.36 -1.88
C ALA A 147 6.33 12.35 -2.63
N VAL A 148 5.03 12.26 -2.39
CA VAL A 148 4.01 13.08 -3.05
C VAL A 148 4.12 14.52 -2.59
N LEU A 149 4.18 14.73 -1.28
CA LEU A 149 4.32 16.06 -0.67
C LEU A 149 5.61 16.75 -1.14
N SER A 150 6.74 16.05 -1.11
CA SER A 150 8.03 16.54 -1.57
C SER A 150 8.03 16.91 -3.05
N ALA A 151 7.47 16.07 -3.92
CA ALA A 151 7.38 16.34 -5.35
C ALA A 151 6.53 17.60 -5.64
N CYS A 152 5.49 17.88 -4.83
CA CYS A 152 4.66 19.06 -4.98
C CYS A 152 5.40 20.40 -4.78
N LEU A 153 6.59 20.39 -4.17
CA LEU A 153 7.42 21.61 -4.01
C LEU A 153 8.14 22.02 -5.31
N ILE A 154 8.29 21.11 -6.27
CA ILE A 154 9.06 21.35 -7.51
C ILE A 154 8.36 22.36 -8.43
N PRO A 155 7.06 22.22 -8.79
CA PRO A 155 6.43 23.21 -9.67
C PRO A 155 6.37 24.64 -9.08
N PRO A 156 6.06 24.85 -7.78
CA PRO A 156 6.16 26.16 -7.15
C PRO A 156 7.58 26.74 -7.16
N PHE A 157 8.60 25.91 -6.92
CA PHE A 157 10.01 26.33 -7.02
C PHE A 157 10.32 26.86 -8.42
N LEU A 158 10.03 26.07 -9.46
CA LEU A 158 10.27 26.45 -10.86
C LEU A 158 9.52 27.73 -11.23
N TYR A 159 8.26 27.85 -10.78
CA TYR A 159 7.45 29.04 -11.02
C TYR A 159 8.04 30.29 -10.35
N ALA A 160 8.49 30.20 -9.10
CA ALA A 160 9.14 31.30 -8.38
C ALA A 160 10.47 31.70 -9.04
N PHE A 161 11.27 30.71 -9.46
CA PHE A 161 12.55 30.91 -10.14
C PHE A 161 12.37 31.66 -11.48
N GLU A 162 11.43 31.21 -12.31
CA GLU A 162 11.11 31.83 -13.61
C GLU A 162 10.48 33.23 -13.47
N LYS A 163 9.82 33.50 -12.33
CA LYS A 163 9.39 34.86 -11.95
C LYS A 163 10.50 35.73 -11.37
N GLN A 164 11.74 35.23 -11.29
CA GLN A 164 12.89 35.89 -10.66
C GLN A 164 12.68 36.24 -9.19
N LYS A 165 11.75 35.56 -8.50
CA LYS A 165 11.52 35.67 -7.06
C LYS A 165 12.50 34.76 -6.31
N TYR A 166 13.79 35.03 -6.47
CA TYR A 166 14.86 34.16 -5.99
C TYR A 166 14.82 33.85 -4.49
N PRO A 167 14.45 34.78 -3.58
CA PRO A 167 14.31 34.45 -2.16
C PRO A 167 13.23 33.39 -1.90
N ALA A 168 12.08 33.47 -2.59
CA ALA A 168 11.03 32.47 -2.47
C ALA A 168 11.47 31.12 -3.09
N ALA A 169 12.18 31.15 -4.21
CA ALA A 169 12.75 29.94 -4.81
C ALA A 169 13.80 29.30 -3.89
N ALA A 170 14.64 30.10 -3.22
CA ALA A 170 15.63 29.60 -2.27
C ALA A 170 14.98 28.96 -1.04
N LEU A 171 13.92 29.58 -0.49
CA LEU A 171 13.14 28.97 0.59
C LEU A 171 12.54 27.62 0.18
N LEU A 172 11.93 27.56 -1.00
CA LEU A 172 11.35 26.33 -1.53
C LEU A 172 12.40 25.25 -1.80
N LEU A 173 13.57 25.64 -2.29
CA LEU A 173 14.71 24.73 -2.45
C LEU A 173 15.11 24.13 -1.10
N VAL A 174 15.33 24.94 -0.07
CA VAL A 174 15.74 24.46 1.26
C VAL A 174 14.70 23.50 1.83
N VAL A 175 13.41 23.87 1.79
CA VAL A 175 12.33 22.99 2.26
C VAL A 175 12.31 21.68 1.46
N ALA A 176 12.48 21.74 0.14
CA ALA A 176 12.47 20.55 -0.70
C ALA A 176 13.68 19.64 -0.45
N LEU A 177 14.89 20.17 -0.32
CA LEU A 177 16.09 19.39 -0.02
C LEU A 177 15.94 18.64 1.31
N LEU A 178 15.40 19.31 2.34
CA LEU A 178 15.19 18.75 3.67
C LEU A 178 13.92 17.87 3.78
N SER A 179 13.16 17.73 2.69
CA SER A 179 11.86 17.05 2.73
C SER A 179 11.94 15.53 2.59
N ARG A 180 12.96 15.01 1.88
CA ARG A 180 13.17 13.57 1.65
C ARG A 180 14.54 13.32 1.03
N GLU A 181 15.15 12.20 1.38
CA GLU A 181 16.50 11.77 1.01
C GLU A 181 16.79 11.75 -0.51
N ASN A 182 15.78 11.51 -1.35
CA ASN A 182 15.96 11.39 -2.80
C ASN A 182 15.64 12.69 -3.59
N ILE A 183 15.16 13.75 -2.94
CA ILE A 183 14.89 15.03 -3.62
C ILE A 183 16.15 15.79 -4.03
N PRO A 184 17.26 15.77 -3.26
CA PRO A 184 18.48 16.47 -3.64
C PRO A 184 19.03 16.07 -5.01
N ILE A 185 19.05 14.77 -5.33
CA ILE A 185 19.53 14.30 -6.63
C ILE A 185 18.65 14.81 -7.79
N TRP A 186 17.35 15.01 -7.58
CA TRP A 186 16.51 15.61 -8.63
C TRP A 186 16.83 17.08 -8.84
N PHE A 187 17.08 17.83 -7.76
CA PHE A 187 17.43 19.24 -7.88
C PHE A 187 18.74 19.46 -8.63
N ILE A 188 19.71 18.54 -8.51
CA ILE A 188 20.93 18.56 -9.35
C ILE A 188 20.53 18.61 -10.84
N PHE A 189 19.67 17.69 -11.29
CA PHE A 189 19.25 17.63 -12.69
C PHE A 189 18.28 18.76 -13.09
N ILE A 190 17.43 19.23 -12.17
CA ILE A 190 16.59 20.42 -12.39
C ILE A 190 17.47 21.64 -12.67
N PHE A 191 18.53 21.85 -11.88
CA PHE A 191 19.45 22.96 -12.07
C PHE A 191 20.27 22.84 -13.36
N ILE A 192 20.67 21.62 -13.78
CA ILE A 192 21.28 21.40 -15.09
C ILE A 192 20.36 21.92 -16.20
N VAL A 193 19.07 21.59 -16.15
CA VAL A 193 18.09 22.07 -17.14
C VAL A 193 17.89 23.58 -17.05
N LEU A 194 17.87 24.16 -15.86
CA LEU A 194 17.79 25.63 -15.69
C LEU A 194 19.02 26.34 -16.28
N ILE A 195 20.22 25.80 -16.09
CA ILE A 195 21.46 26.32 -16.70
C ILE A 195 21.35 26.28 -18.23
N ILE A 196 20.89 25.16 -18.80
CA ILE A 196 20.71 25.02 -20.25
C ILE A 196 19.69 26.03 -20.78
N ASN A 197 18.53 26.14 -20.11
CA ASN A 197 17.44 27.03 -20.53
C ASN A 197 17.81 28.51 -20.41
N HIS A 198 18.55 28.89 -19.37
CA HIS A 198 18.93 30.27 -19.08
C HIS A 198 20.40 30.58 -19.38
N ARG A 199 21.08 29.81 -20.24
CA ARG A 199 22.52 29.95 -20.55
C ARG A 199 22.99 31.35 -20.95
N LYS A 200 22.07 32.22 -21.39
CA LYS A 200 22.34 33.61 -21.76
C LYS A 200 22.19 34.61 -20.60
N GLU A 201 21.58 34.20 -19.50
CA GLU A 201 21.27 35.03 -18.34
C GLU A 201 22.25 34.71 -17.19
N LYS A 202 23.35 35.47 -17.10
CA LYS A 202 24.44 35.22 -16.13
C LYS A 202 23.94 35.02 -14.69
N LYS A 203 22.99 35.84 -14.24
CA LYS A 203 22.43 35.74 -12.88
C LYS A 203 21.70 34.42 -12.65
N ALA A 204 20.85 33.99 -13.58
CA ALA A 204 20.11 32.74 -13.47
C ALA A 204 21.05 31.53 -13.53
N VAL A 205 22.09 31.57 -14.37
CA VAL A 205 23.14 30.54 -14.44
C VAL A 205 23.90 30.45 -13.11
N LEU A 206 24.35 31.57 -12.55
CA LEU A 206 25.09 31.59 -11.29
C LEU A 206 24.26 31.03 -10.13
N LEU A 207 22.98 31.44 -10.03
CA LEU A 207 22.07 30.91 -9.02
C LEU A 207 21.78 29.42 -9.22
N SER A 208 21.66 28.97 -10.47
CA SER A 208 21.45 27.55 -10.77
C SER A 208 22.69 26.71 -10.45
N ALA A 209 23.89 27.22 -10.75
CA ALA A 209 25.14 26.56 -10.37
C ALA A 209 25.30 26.49 -8.84
N GLY A 210 24.98 27.57 -8.13
CA GLY A 210 24.96 27.56 -6.66
C GLY A 210 23.95 26.57 -6.09
N GLY A 211 22.73 26.52 -6.65
CA GLY A 211 21.71 25.55 -6.26
C GLY A 211 22.09 24.10 -6.55
N LEU A 212 22.77 23.84 -7.67
CA LEU A 212 23.31 22.52 -8.03
C LEU A 212 24.35 22.09 -7.00
N LEU A 213 25.32 22.95 -6.69
CA LEU A 213 26.37 22.67 -5.71
C LEU A 213 25.78 22.45 -4.31
N LEU A 214 24.79 23.25 -3.91
CA LEU A 214 24.09 23.06 -2.63
C LEU A 214 23.36 21.71 -2.58
N SER A 215 22.68 21.32 -3.66
CA SER A 215 21.95 20.04 -3.74
C SER A 215 22.90 18.85 -3.71
N LEU A 216 24.03 18.93 -4.42
CA LEU A 216 25.08 17.92 -4.41
C LEU A 216 25.75 17.81 -3.03
N PHE A 217 26.10 18.95 -2.43
CA PHE A 217 26.67 18.99 -1.08
C PHE A 217 25.72 18.35 -0.07
N TYR A 218 24.44 18.72 -0.08
CA TYR A 218 23.46 18.16 0.83
C TYR A 218 23.20 16.67 0.58
N PHE A 219 23.16 16.22 -0.68
CA PHE A 219 23.07 14.79 -1.01
C PHE A 219 24.23 13.99 -0.41
N ILE A 220 25.47 14.48 -0.56
CA ILE A 220 26.66 13.84 0.02
C ILE A 220 26.58 13.87 1.56
N LEU A 221 26.28 15.02 2.14
CA LEU A 221 26.13 15.17 3.59
C LEU A 221 25.09 14.20 4.16
N LEU A 222 23.96 14.04 3.47
CA LEU A 222 22.86 13.19 3.88
C LEU A 222 23.27 11.71 3.93
N PHE A 223 23.86 11.18 2.85
CA PHE A 223 24.23 9.77 2.76
C PHE A 223 25.56 9.42 3.45
N ALA A 224 26.50 10.36 3.56
CA ALA A 224 27.81 10.10 4.16
C ALA A 224 27.88 10.42 5.66
N VAL A 225 26.97 11.26 6.19
CA VAL A 225 27.04 11.74 7.58
C VAL A 225 25.69 11.63 8.29
N LEU A 226 24.62 12.20 7.73
CA LEU A 226 23.38 12.37 8.49
C LEU A 226 22.61 11.06 8.69
N ILE A 227 22.44 10.26 7.64
CA ILE A 227 21.77 8.95 7.78
C ILE A 227 22.63 8.01 8.64
N PRO A 228 23.93 7.80 8.37
CA PRO A 228 24.76 6.97 9.23
C PRO A 228 24.78 7.44 10.70
N GLY A 229 24.67 8.75 10.93
CA GLY A 229 24.61 9.34 12.27
C GLY A 229 23.31 9.08 13.04
N VAL A 230 22.23 8.63 12.39
CA VAL A 230 20.99 8.22 13.06
C VAL A 230 20.80 6.71 13.13
N GLU A 231 21.57 5.92 12.37
CA GLU A 231 21.54 4.45 12.41
C GLU A 231 22.03 3.89 13.75
N ASN A 232 21.54 2.70 14.12
CA ASN A 232 22.01 1.95 15.28
C ASN A 232 21.97 0.44 15.01
N GLU A 233 22.49 -0.37 15.94
CA GLU A 233 22.54 -1.84 15.79
C GLU A 233 21.16 -2.47 15.57
N GLU A 234 20.10 -1.87 16.12
CA GLU A 234 18.72 -2.37 16.02
C GLU A 234 18.05 -2.02 14.69
N LYS A 235 18.46 -0.93 14.04
CA LYS A 235 17.85 -0.44 12.79
C LYS A 235 18.90 0.26 11.91
N GLN A 236 19.25 -0.43 10.82
CA GLN A 236 20.02 0.12 9.70
C GLN A 236 19.07 0.75 8.68
N PHE A 237 19.48 1.85 8.05
CA PHE A 237 18.76 2.43 6.93
C PHE A 237 19.04 1.57 5.69
N THR A 238 18.02 1.26 4.90
CA THR A 238 18.22 0.51 3.64
C THR A 238 18.76 1.47 2.58
N LEU A 239 20.02 1.86 2.75
CA LEU A 239 20.68 2.95 2.03
C LEU A 239 20.83 2.67 0.53
N PHE A 240 21.12 1.41 0.16
CA PHE A 240 21.54 1.07 -1.19
C PHE A 240 21.03 -0.31 -1.64
N ASN A 241 19.92 -0.34 -2.38
CA ASN A 241 19.34 -1.56 -2.98
C ASN A 241 19.46 -1.50 -4.51
N TYR A 242 20.69 -1.56 -5.01
CA TYR A 242 21.00 -1.50 -6.44
C TYR A 242 22.14 -2.47 -6.78
N SER A 243 21.97 -3.75 -6.41
CA SER A 243 22.98 -4.80 -6.55
C SER A 243 23.58 -4.90 -7.95
N ALA A 244 22.77 -4.64 -8.99
CA ALA A 244 23.21 -4.63 -10.38
C ALA A 244 24.25 -3.54 -10.73
N LEU A 245 24.44 -2.54 -9.85
CA LEU A 245 25.41 -1.46 -10.04
C LEU A 245 26.67 -1.62 -9.16
N GLY A 246 26.65 -2.48 -8.14
CA GLY A 246 27.74 -2.67 -7.17
C GLY A 246 27.26 -2.70 -5.73
N GLU A 247 28.18 -2.80 -4.78
CA GLU A 247 27.85 -2.92 -3.34
C GLU A 247 27.50 -1.58 -2.69
N GLY A 248 27.85 -0.45 -3.32
CA GLY A 248 27.56 0.87 -2.78
C GLY A 248 27.58 2.01 -3.80
N PRO A 249 27.26 3.25 -3.37
CA PRO A 249 27.15 4.41 -4.27
C PRO A 249 28.42 4.71 -5.07
N GLY A 250 29.60 4.51 -4.48
CA GLY A 250 30.89 4.72 -5.16
C GLY A 250 31.15 3.71 -6.27
N GLU A 251 30.85 2.45 -6.02
CA GLU A 251 30.95 1.37 -7.02
C GLU A 251 29.92 1.54 -8.13
N ALA A 252 28.69 1.94 -7.78
CA ALA A 252 27.67 2.24 -8.76
C ALA A 252 28.05 3.38 -9.70
N LEU A 253 28.65 4.45 -9.17
CA LEU A 253 29.18 5.52 -10.01
C LEU A 253 30.31 4.99 -10.90
N ARG A 254 31.23 4.19 -10.36
CA ARG A 254 32.30 3.55 -11.14
C ARG A 254 31.72 2.68 -12.25
N PHE A 255 30.74 1.84 -11.96
CA PHE A 255 30.07 0.96 -12.91
C PHE A 255 29.41 1.74 -14.06
N VAL A 256 28.67 2.80 -13.75
CA VAL A 256 28.05 3.66 -14.78
C VAL A 256 29.10 4.30 -15.70
N VAL A 257 30.27 4.66 -15.16
CA VAL A 257 31.37 5.27 -15.93
C VAL A 257 32.15 4.24 -16.74
N THR A 258 32.44 3.06 -16.19
CA THR A 258 33.27 2.03 -16.85
C THR A 258 32.46 1.10 -17.75
N HIS A 259 31.16 0.94 -17.51
CA HIS A 259 30.24 0.07 -18.27
C HIS A 259 28.98 0.83 -18.75
N PRO A 260 29.11 1.93 -19.50
CA PRO A 260 27.97 2.78 -19.85
C PRO A 260 26.89 2.08 -20.67
N LEU A 261 27.27 1.15 -21.58
CA LEU A 261 26.30 0.39 -22.37
C LEU A 261 25.52 -0.63 -21.52
N GLU A 262 26.16 -1.25 -20.53
CA GLU A 262 25.50 -2.16 -19.60
C GLU A 262 24.59 -1.39 -18.65
N ALA A 263 25.05 -0.25 -18.14
CA ALA A 263 24.23 0.64 -17.33
C ALA A 263 22.96 1.07 -18.09
N ILE A 264 23.06 1.43 -19.37
CA ILE A 264 21.90 1.74 -20.21
C ILE A 264 21.01 0.50 -20.40
N LYS A 265 21.57 -0.68 -20.63
CA LYS A 265 20.80 -1.93 -20.76
C LYS A 265 19.94 -2.19 -19.52
N LEU A 266 20.47 -1.95 -18.31
CA LEU A 266 19.76 -2.14 -17.05
C LEU A 266 18.50 -1.27 -16.90
N PHE A 267 18.37 -0.17 -17.65
CA PHE A 267 17.13 0.62 -17.67
C PHE A 267 15.94 -0.14 -18.27
N PHE A 268 16.20 -1.16 -19.09
CA PHE A 268 15.17 -1.82 -19.90
C PHE A 268 15.00 -3.30 -19.56
N VAL A 269 16.04 -3.97 -19.06
CA VAL A 269 15.99 -5.42 -18.77
C VAL A 269 15.69 -5.71 -17.31
N ASN A 270 14.98 -6.80 -17.05
CA ASN A 270 14.87 -7.40 -15.73
C ASN A 270 16.25 -7.91 -15.30
N HIS A 271 16.78 -7.38 -14.19
CA HIS A 271 18.08 -7.76 -13.65
C HIS A 271 17.99 -8.73 -12.45
N LEU A 272 16.78 -9.07 -12.01
CA LEU A 272 16.56 -9.97 -10.87
C LEU A 272 16.49 -11.45 -11.28
N GLY A 273 16.41 -11.74 -12.58
CA GLY A 273 16.44 -13.10 -13.13
C GLY A 273 15.15 -13.90 -12.98
N ASP A 274 14.18 -13.41 -12.20
CA ASP A 274 12.85 -14.02 -12.07
C ASP A 274 11.94 -13.59 -13.26
N PRO A 275 11.51 -14.52 -14.13
CA PRO A 275 10.68 -14.21 -15.30
C PRO A 275 9.33 -13.56 -14.95
N ALA A 276 8.84 -13.69 -13.71
CA ALA A 276 7.60 -13.06 -13.27
C ALA A 276 7.64 -11.52 -13.32
N TYR A 277 8.85 -10.92 -13.40
CA TYR A 277 9.04 -9.47 -13.46
C TYR A 277 9.43 -8.96 -14.85
N ASP A 278 9.42 -9.83 -15.85
CA ASP A 278 9.63 -9.43 -17.24
C ASP A 278 8.50 -8.50 -17.70
N GLY A 279 8.83 -7.53 -18.56
CA GLY A 279 7.84 -6.57 -19.10
C GLY A 279 7.49 -5.39 -18.19
N VAL A 280 7.73 -5.45 -16.87
CA VAL A 280 7.35 -4.40 -15.91
C VAL A 280 7.96 -3.02 -16.26
N LYS A 281 9.26 -2.99 -16.59
CA LYS A 281 9.94 -1.75 -17.03
C LYS A 281 9.38 -1.24 -18.34
N THR A 282 9.14 -2.15 -19.29
CA THR A 282 8.56 -1.83 -20.60
C THR A 282 7.18 -1.20 -20.45
N GLU A 283 6.32 -1.78 -19.60
CA GLU A 283 5.01 -1.24 -19.27
C GLU A 283 5.12 0.19 -18.75
N PHE A 284 6.00 0.43 -17.77
CA PHE A 284 6.22 1.77 -17.21
C PHE A 284 6.56 2.81 -18.30
N TYR A 285 7.49 2.49 -19.20
CA TYR A 285 7.83 3.40 -20.30
C TYR A 285 6.66 3.60 -21.26
N LEU A 286 5.98 2.53 -21.68
CA LEU A 286 4.86 2.60 -22.61
C LEU A 286 3.72 3.46 -22.04
N VAL A 287 3.37 3.28 -20.77
CA VAL A 287 2.32 4.07 -20.10
C VAL A 287 2.60 5.56 -20.20
N TYR A 288 3.81 6.01 -19.87
CA TYR A 288 4.12 7.45 -19.86
C TYR A 288 4.45 8.03 -21.23
N LEU A 289 5.04 7.24 -22.13
CA LEU A 289 5.27 7.66 -23.52
C LEU A 289 3.96 7.82 -24.29
N LEU A 290 3.06 6.82 -24.20
CA LEU A 290 1.74 6.85 -24.83
C LEU A 290 0.83 7.90 -24.21
N SER A 291 1.00 8.21 -22.92
CA SER A 291 0.31 9.34 -22.27
C SER A 291 0.85 10.72 -22.69
N GLY A 292 1.51 10.84 -23.85
CA GLY A 292 2.01 12.11 -24.39
C GLY A 292 3.46 12.44 -24.04
N GLY A 293 4.14 11.63 -23.24
CA GLY A 293 5.56 11.82 -22.91
C GLY A 293 6.48 11.75 -24.13
N ILE A 294 6.06 11.10 -25.20
CA ILE A 294 6.80 11.10 -26.48
C ILE A 294 7.05 12.52 -27.03
N LEU A 295 6.18 13.48 -26.72
CA LEU A 295 6.32 14.87 -27.16
C LEU A 295 7.58 15.55 -26.58
N VAL A 296 8.10 15.06 -25.45
CA VAL A 296 9.28 15.62 -24.79
C VAL A 296 10.53 15.51 -25.67
N VAL A 297 10.59 14.56 -26.61
CA VAL A 297 11.69 14.41 -27.59
C VAL A 297 11.87 15.67 -28.45
N LEU A 298 10.81 16.48 -28.65
CA LEU A 298 10.91 17.74 -29.39
C LEU A 298 11.75 18.81 -28.65
N ARG A 299 11.99 18.63 -27.34
CA ARG A 299 12.85 19.46 -26.50
C ARG A 299 13.66 18.57 -25.55
N PRO A 300 14.72 17.91 -26.05
CA PRO A 300 15.43 16.87 -25.32
C PRO A 300 16.06 17.36 -24.00
N GLN A 301 16.25 18.67 -23.81
CA GLN A 301 16.74 19.19 -22.54
C GLN A 301 15.81 18.88 -21.34
N TYR A 302 14.51 18.63 -21.56
CA TYR A 302 13.61 18.22 -20.49
C TYR A 302 13.71 16.72 -20.14
N LEU A 303 14.34 15.90 -20.99
CA LEU A 303 14.59 14.48 -20.67
C LEU A 303 15.52 14.33 -19.47
N PHE A 304 16.42 15.29 -19.24
CA PHE A 304 17.31 15.30 -18.08
C PHE A 304 16.57 15.29 -16.74
N TRP A 305 15.36 15.86 -16.66
CA TRP A 305 14.55 15.80 -15.43
C TRP A 305 14.19 14.36 -15.04
N PHE A 306 14.02 13.48 -16.01
CA PHE A 306 13.56 12.11 -15.78
C PHE A 306 14.71 11.14 -15.50
N ILE A 307 15.96 11.50 -15.78
CA ILE A 307 17.12 10.61 -15.56
C ILE A 307 17.20 10.12 -14.10
N PRO A 308 17.32 10.99 -13.08
CA PRO A 308 17.43 10.52 -11.69
C PRO A 308 16.16 9.81 -11.22
N VAL A 309 15.00 10.28 -11.70
CA VAL A 309 13.68 9.76 -11.35
C VAL A 309 13.46 8.33 -11.84
N VAL A 310 13.88 8.05 -13.08
CA VAL A 310 13.76 6.72 -13.68
C VAL A 310 14.87 5.83 -13.13
N ALA A 311 16.10 6.31 -13.02
CA ALA A 311 17.24 5.54 -12.53
C ALA A 311 17.00 4.97 -11.12
N GLN A 312 16.55 5.80 -10.16
CA GLN A 312 16.25 5.34 -8.79
C GLN A 312 15.14 4.26 -8.75
N LYS A 313 14.27 4.20 -9.78
CA LYS A 313 13.23 3.19 -9.89
C LYS A 313 13.79 1.93 -10.53
N VAL A 314 14.12 1.99 -11.82
CA VAL A 314 14.34 0.79 -12.65
C VAL A 314 15.63 0.06 -12.33
N LEU A 315 16.58 0.71 -11.64
CA LEU A 315 17.83 0.07 -11.22
C LEU A 315 17.72 -0.55 -9.83
N ASN A 316 16.61 -0.36 -9.12
CA ASN A 316 16.44 -0.85 -7.75
C ASN A 316 16.18 -2.35 -7.70
N ASP A 317 16.61 -3.03 -6.64
CA ASP A 317 16.38 -4.48 -6.49
C ASP A 317 14.92 -4.84 -6.12
N SER A 318 14.07 -3.85 -5.80
CA SER A 318 12.64 -4.04 -5.60
C SER A 318 11.85 -3.82 -6.88
N PHE A 319 11.39 -4.91 -7.52
CA PHE A 319 10.65 -4.86 -8.79
C PHE A 319 9.37 -4.00 -8.73
N VAL A 320 8.71 -3.92 -7.57
CA VAL A 320 7.51 -3.10 -7.38
C VAL A 320 7.81 -1.62 -7.66
N ARG A 321 9.03 -1.16 -7.37
CA ARG A 321 9.47 0.22 -7.63
C ARG A 321 9.64 0.51 -9.12
N TRP A 322 9.74 -0.49 -10.00
CA TRP A 322 9.89 -0.29 -11.44
C TRP A 322 8.58 0.12 -12.10
N GLY A 323 7.48 -0.44 -11.62
CA GLY A 323 6.16 -0.36 -12.25
C GLY A 323 5.42 0.96 -12.06
N ILE A 324 4.12 0.90 -12.34
CA ILE A 324 3.18 2.03 -12.37
C ILE A 324 2.28 2.12 -11.12
N SER A 325 2.41 1.14 -10.23
CA SER A 325 1.62 1.01 -9.00
C SER A 325 2.04 1.99 -7.90
N THR A 326 1.16 2.11 -6.91
CA THR A 326 1.37 2.91 -5.69
C THR A 326 1.80 4.35 -5.99
N TYR A 327 2.67 4.94 -5.16
CA TYR A 327 3.21 6.27 -5.35
C TYR A 327 4.43 6.32 -6.27
N TYR A 328 4.96 5.19 -6.74
CA TYR A 328 6.24 5.15 -7.46
C TYR A 328 6.21 5.85 -8.82
N SER A 329 5.08 6.41 -9.23
CA SER A 329 4.99 7.22 -10.44
C SER A 329 4.96 8.72 -10.18
N ILE A 330 4.83 9.16 -8.92
CA ILE A 330 4.55 10.56 -8.58
C ILE A 330 5.60 11.53 -9.12
N GLU A 331 6.84 11.08 -9.14
CA GLU A 331 7.99 11.80 -9.64
C GLU A 331 7.83 12.14 -11.13
N VAL A 332 7.54 11.13 -11.94
CA VAL A 332 7.33 11.25 -13.39
C VAL A 332 6.13 12.15 -13.64
N VAL A 333 5.03 11.83 -12.98
CA VAL A 333 3.77 12.52 -13.27
C VAL A 333 3.84 13.98 -12.81
N THR A 334 4.64 14.34 -11.80
CA THR A 334 4.88 15.74 -11.41
C THR A 334 5.57 16.56 -12.50
N LEU A 335 6.58 15.99 -13.15
CA LEU A 335 7.39 16.68 -14.16
C LEU A 335 6.76 16.65 -15.55
N LEU A 336 6.03 15.58 -15.89
CA LEU A 336 5.51 15.35 -17.23
C LEU A 336 4.57 16.45 -17.76
N PRO A 337 3.59 16.98 -16.99
CA PRO A 337 2.76 18.12 -17.40
C PRO A 337 3.58 19.36 -17.75
N LEU A 338 4.62 19.65 -16.96
CA LEU A 338 5.52 20.76 -17.24
C LEU A 338 6.26 20.53 -18.56
N SER A 339 6.91 19.37 -18.71
CA SER A 339 7.71 19.05 -19.90
C SER A 339 6.87 19.10 -21.18
N VAL A 340 5.72 18.42 -21.19
CA VAL A 340 4.83 18.34 -22.35
C VAL A 340 4.30 19.73 -22.71
N PHE A 341 3.77 20.48 -21.75
CA PHE A 341 3.13 21.76 -22.09
C PHE A 341 4.12 22.90 -22.34
N LEU A 342 5.35 22.84 -21.80
CA LEU A 342 6.43 23.75 -22.20
C LEU A 342 6.91 23.46 -23.63
N VAL A 343 6.97 22.18 -24.04
CA VAL A 343 7.20 21.80 -25.45
C VAL A 343 6.12 22.39 -26.33
N LEU A 344 4.84 22.15 -26.00
CA LEU A 344 3.70 22.62 -26.79
C LEU A 344 3.66 24.14 -26.87
N ALA A 345 3.90 24.86 -25.77
CA ALA A 345 3.99 26.32 -25.76
C ALA A 345 5.06 26.87 -26.71
N SER A 346 6.10 26.09 -27.00
CA SER A 346 7.18 26.48 -27.90
C SER A 346 6.88 26.27 -29.39
N LEU A 347 5.78 25.58 -29.73
CA LEU A 347 5.36 25.37 -31.11
C LEU A 347 4.79 26.66 -31.71
N LYS A 348 5.05 26.92 -32.99
CA LYS A 348 4.67 28.19 -33.65
C LYS A 348 3.18 28.31 -33.95
N ARG A 349 2.50 27.20 -34.27
CA ARG A 349 1.12 27.20 -34.81
C ARG A 349 0.09 26.85 -33.73
N ARG A 350 -0.86 27.76 -33.45
CA ARG A 350 -1.90 27.55 -32.42
C ARG A 350 -2.76 26.32 -32.63
N TRP A 351 -3.11 25.97 -33.86
CA TRP A 351 -3.92 24.76 -34.11
C TRP A 351 -3.14 23.47 -33.79
N VAL A 352 -1.82 23.43 -34.05
CA VAL A 352 -0.95 22.31 -33.66
C VAL A 352 -0.84 22.23 -32.15
N GLN A 353 -0.66 23.37 -31.47
CA GLN A 353 -0.67 23.43 -30.00
C GLN A 353 -1.95 22.82 -29.42
N ASN A 354 -3.11 23.26 -29.92
CA ASN A 354 -4.41 22.81 -29.42
C ASN A 354 -4.66 21.33 -29.74
N GLY A 355 -4.35 20.90 -30.97
CA GLY A 355 -4.48 19.50 -31.39
C GLY A 355 -3.61 18.57 -30.57
N ALA A 356 -2.33 18.91 -30.39
CA ALA A 356 -1.41 18.10 -29.58
C ALA A 356 -1.78 18.11 -28.08
N ALA A 357 -2.26 19.23 -27.54
CA ALA A 357 -2.75 19.29 -26.16
C ALA A 357 -3.99 18.40 -25.96
N PHE A 358 -4.94 18.43 -26.90
CA PHE A 358 -6.11 17.56 -26.89
C PHE A 358 -5.70 16.08 -26.96
N LEU A 359 -4.84 15.72 -27.93
CA LEU A 359 -4.37 14.35 -28.09
C LEU A 359 -3.61 13.85 -26.85
N ALA A 360 -2.75 14.67 -26.24
CA ALA A 360 -2.05 14.31 -25.01
C ALA A 360 -3.02 14.07 -23.84
N CYS A 361 -4.04 14.92 -23.68
CA CYS A 361 -5.07 14.73 -22.64
C CYS A 361 -5.91 13.47 -22.91
N ALA A 362 -6.36 13.28 -24.16
CA ALA A 362 -7.15 12.11 -24.54
C ALA A 362 -6.37 10.81 -24.34
N ALA A 363 -5.10 10.79 -24.73
CA ALA A 363 -4.22 9.64 -24.53
C ALA A 363 -3.97 9.36 -23.05
N ALA A 364 -3.66 10.39 -22.24
CA ALA A 364 -3.49 10.23 -20.80
C ALA A 364 -4.76 9.70 -20.11
N LEU A 365 -5.95 10.21 -20.47
CA LEU A 365 -7.21 9.69 -19.94
C LEU A 365 -7.44 8.23 -20.35
N THR A 366 -7.22 7.90 -21.62
CA THR A 366 -7.43 6.54 -22.15
C THR A 366 -6.50 5.54 -21.47
N ILE A 367 -5.20 5.84 -21.40
CA ILE A 367 -4.21 4.98 -20.73
C ILE A 367 -4.53 4.84 -19.25
N THR A 368 -4.92 5.92 -18.57
CA THR A 368 -5.29 5.86 -17.15
C THR A 368 -6.51 4.99 -16.91
N LEU A 369 -7.59 5.15 -17.67
CA LEU A 369 -8.78 4.31 -17.53
C LEU A 369 -8.49 2.84 -17.85
N TYR A 370 -7.64 2.57 -18.83
CA TYR A 370 -7.22 1.22 -19.21
C TYR A 370 -6.39 0.55 -18.10
N LYS A 371 -5.34 1.22 -17.60
CA LYS A 371 -4.40 0.68 -16.60
C LYS A 371 -4.93 0.72 -15.17
N LEU A 372 -6.01 1.44 -14.88
CA LEU A 372 -6.73 1.32 -13.61
C LEU A 372 -7.47 -0.01 -13.46
N ASN A 373 -7.56 -0.83 -14.51
CA ASN A 373 -8.01 -2.22 -14.38
C ASN A 373 -6.80 -3.13 -14.11
N PRO A 374 -6.76 -3.88 -12.98
CA PRO A 374 -5.62 -4.74 -12.65
C PRO A 374 -5.27 -5.78 -13.72
N ASP A 375 -6.27 -6.30 -14.43
CA ASP A 375 -6.07 -7.28 -15.51
C ASP A 375 -5.21 -6.74 -16.67
N ASN A 376 -5.07 -5.42 -16.75
CA ASN A 376 -4.27 -4.74 -17.76
C ASN A 376 -2.90 -4.32 -17.24
N VAL A 377 -2.47 -4.78 -16.07
CA VAL A 377 -1.19 -4.44 -15.43
C VAL A 377 -0.31 -5.68 -15.34
N GLU A 378 1.00 -5.55 -15.59
CA GLU A 378 1.93 -6.70 -15.57
C GLU A 378 1.94 -7.43 -14.21
N ILE A 379 1.75 -6.68 -13.13
CA ILE A 379 1.66 -7.23 -11.77
C ILE A 379 0.32 -6.81 -11.12
N PRO A 380 -0.79 -7.50 -11.43
CA PRO A 380 -2.14 -7.06 -11.07
C PRO A 380 -2.35 -6.81 -9.58
N TRP A 381 -1.76 -7.66 -8.72
CA TRP A 381 -1.93 -7.61 -7.26
C TRP A 381 -1.27 -6.39 -6.60
N THR A 382 -0.48 -5.61 -7.34
CA THR A 382 0.09 -4.34 -6.86
C THR A 382 -0.87 -3.14 -6.99
N MET A 383 -2.00 -3.31 -7.68
CA MET A 383 -3.06 -2.31 -7.77
C MET A 383 -3.99 -2.39 -6.54
N ASN A 384 -4.68 -1.30 -6.23
CA ASN A 384 -5.75 -1.31 -5.23
C ASN A 384 -7.04 -0.70 -5.79
N PRO A 385 -7.82 -1.47 -6.57
CA PRO A 385 -9.02 -1.01 -7.23
C PRO A 385 -10.01 -0.32 -6.30
N ALA A 386 -10.15 -0.84 -5.07
CA ALA A 386 -11.04 -0.26 -4.08
C ALA A 386 -10.65 1.19 -3.77
N LYS A 387 -9.34 1.50 -3.65
CA LYS A 387 -8.85 2.86 -3.33
C LYS A 387 -8.72 3.77 -4.53
N GLU A 388 -8.56 3.21 -5.73
CA GLU A 388 -8.14 3.95 -6.93
C GLU A 388 -9.30 4.24 -7.90
N ARG A 389 -10.31 3.35 -7.99
CA ARG A 389 -11.37 3.40 -9.01
C ARG A 389 -12.67 4.01 -8.48
N ILE A 390 -12.69 5.33 -8.30
CA ILE A 390 -13.89 6.04 -7.81
C ILE A 390 -15.18 5.83 -8.63
N TYR A 391 -15.06 5.44 -9.91
CA TYR A 391 -16.20 5.18 -10.79
C TYR A 391 -16.78 3.76 -10.65
N LYS A 392 -16.26 2.95 -9.72
CA LYS A 392 -16.65 1.57 -9.46
C LYS A 392 -17.35 1.42 -8.11
N LYS A 393 -18.26 0.44 -7.99
CA LYS A 393 -19.08 0.23 -6.79
C LYS A 393 -18.21 -0.11 -5.57
N GLU A 394 -17.16 -0.88 -5.81
CA GLU A 394 -16.17 -1.35 -4.84
C GLU A 394 -15.50 -0.17 -4.11
N PHE A 395 -15.40 1.01 -4.74
CA PHE A 395 -14.87 2.21 -4.10
C PHE A 395 -15.75 2.74 -2.95
N PHE A 396 -17.06 2.47 -3.01
CA PHE A 396 -18.02 2.96 -2.02
C PHE A 396 -18.41 1.89 -0.99
N GLN A 397 -17.71 0.75 -1.00
CA GLN A 397 -17.94 -0.35 -0.07
C GLN A 397 -16.82 -0.39 0.96
N SER A 398 -17.21 -0.61 2.22
CA SER A 398 -16.28 -0.90 3.31
C SER A 398 -16.53 -2.33 3.78
N PRO A 399 -15.48 -3.08 4.16
CA PRO A 399 -15.65 -4.38 4.81
C PRO A 399 -16.16 -4.24 6.26
N TYR A 400 -16.45 -3.02 6.73
CA TYR A 400 -16.86 -2.69 8.08
C TYR A 400 -18.22 -1.97 8.11
N HIS A 401 -18.99 -2.17 9.18
CA HIS A 401 -20.10 -1.29 9.54
C HIS A 401 -19.55 0.04 10.07
N VAL A 402 -19.24 0.96 9.15
CA VAL A 402 -18.46 2.18 9.41
C VAL A 402 -18.94 2.97 10.61
N ARG A 403 -20.26 3.16 10.76
CA ARG A 403 -20.82 3.95 11.87
C ARG A 403 -20.59 3.29 13.23
N GLU A 404 -20.75 1.97 13.30
CA GLU A 404 -20.62 1.18 14.52
C GLU A 404 -19.15 1.02 14.92
N VAL A 405 -18.25 0.74 13.96
CA VAL A 405 -16.81 0.70 14.24
C VAL A 405 -16.31 2.07 14.72
N ASN A 406 -16.77 3.18 14.13
CA ASN A 406 -16.44 4.52 14.65
C ASN A 406 -17.03 4.78 16.05
N ARG A 407 -18.16 4.18 16.41
CA ARG A 407 -18.72 4.25 17.77
C ARG A 407 -17.82 3.52 18.76
N ILE A 408 -17.33 2.33 18.41
CA ILE A 408 -16.36 1.56 19.21
C ILE A 408 -15.07 2.38 19.42
N ILE A 409 -14.49 2.91 18.34
CA ILE A 409 -13.24 3.72 18.38
C ILE A 409 -13.40 4.94 19.30
N ARG A 410 -14.53 5.65 19.22
CA ARG A 410 -14.81 6.82 20.09
C ARG A 410 -15.04 6.45 21.55
N GLY A 411 -15.41 5.20 21.84
CA GLY A 411 -15.59 4.69 23.20
C GLY A 411 -14.29 4.43 23.96
N ILE A 412 -13.16 4.35 23.25
CA ILE A 412 -11.83 4.17 23.85
C ILE A 412 -11.37 5.51 24.47
N PRO A 413 -11.00 5.57 25.77
CA PRO A 413 -10.50 6.79 26.41
C PRO A 413 -9.37 7.43 25.60
N ARG A 414 -9.27 8.77 25.58
CA ARG A 414 -8.33 9.48 24.68
C ARG A 414 -6.86 9.28 25.03
N ASP A 415 -6.57 9.06 26.30
CA ASP A 415 -5.26 8.87 26.92
C ASP A 415 -4.85 7.39 27.01
N ALA A 416 -5.77 6.46 26.76
CA ALA A 416 -5.48 5.02 26.81
C ALA A 416 -4.44 4.59 25.74
N ALA A 417 -3.56 3.68 26.15
CA ALA A 417 -2.61 3.01 25.29
C ALA A 417 -3.31 1.91 24.46
N VAL A 418 -3.09 1.87 23.15
CA VAL A 418 -3.83 0.96 22.25
C VAL A 418 -2.91 0.10 21.40
N SER A 419 -3.23 -1.18 21.27
CA SER A 419 -2.69 -2.05 20.21
C SER A 419 -3.78 -2.30 19.17
N THR A 420 -3.49 -2.13 17.88
CA THR A 420 -4.54 -2.25 16.84
C THR A 420 -4.03 -2.72 15.49
N THR A 421 -4.94 -3.26 14.66
CA THR A 421 -4.61 -3.82 13.35
C THR A 421 -4.44 -2.76 12.26
N ASP A 422 -3.91 -3.18 11.12
CA ASP A 422 -3.39 -2.30 10.08
C ASP A 422 -4.37 -1.22 9.59
N ARG A 423 -5.63 -1.61 9.29
CA ARG A 423 -6.63 -0.68 8.75
C ARG A 423 -7.25 0.23 9.81
N LEU A 424 -7.21 -0.17 11.07
CA LEU A 424 -7.78 0.58 12.19
C LEU A 424 -6.75 1.55 12.80
N PHE A 425 -5.46 1.27 12.64
CA PHE A 425 -4.36 2.03 13.23
C PHE A 425 -4.41 3.52 12.94
N SER A 426 -4.57 3.88 11.67
CA SER A 426 -4.57 5.29 11.22
C SER A 426 -5.69 6.13 11.84
N HIS A 427 -6.74 5.51 12.37
CA HIS A 427 -7.84 6.19 13.06
C HIS A 427 -7.54 6.47 14.54
N LEU A 428 -6.52 5.82 15.09
CA LEU A 428 -6.10 5.91 16.49
C LEU A 428 -4.67 6.46 16.64
N SER A 429 -4.03 6.85 15.55
CA SER A 429 -2.63 7.26 15.51
C SER A 429 -2.32 8.56 16.25
N GLN A 430 -3.33 9.31 16.71
CA GLN A 430 -3.14 10.56 17.48
C GLN A 430 -3.16 10.34 19.01
N ARG A 431 -2.55 9.26 19.47
CA ARG A 431 -2.42 8.88 20.89
C ARG A 431 -0.99 9.06 21.39
N ASP A 432 -0.79 9.09 22.71
CA ASP A 432 0.56 9.08 23.30
C ASP A 432 1.26 7.72 23.14
N TYR A 433 0.48 6.64 23.09
CA TYR A 433 1.01 5.30 22.84
C TYR A 433 0.06 4.51 21.95
N ILE A 434 0.61 3.97 20.86
CA ILE A 434 -0.06 3.03 19.99
C ILE A 434 0.95 2.01 19.45
N ARG A 435 0.53 0.76 19.27
CA ARG A 435 1.32 -0.31 18.64
C ARG A 435 0.52 -1.01 17.55
N LEU A 436 1.22 -1.50 16.54
CA LEU A 436 0.63 -2.41 15.56
C LEU A 436 0.45 -3.79 16.23
N PHE A 437 -0.79 -4.26 16.26
CA PHE A 437 -1.12 -5.61 16.73
C PHE A 437 -0.38 -6.63 15.85
N PRO A 438 0.30 -7.64 16.44
CA PRO A 438 0.06 -8.23 17.76
C PRO A 438 0.90 -7.72 18.93
N THR A 439 1.65 -6.63 18.77
CA THR A 439 2.46 -6.08 19.87
C THR A 439 1.54 -5.37 20.89
N VAL A 440 1.44 -5.91 22.11
CA VAL A 440 0.49 -5.44 23.16
C VAL A 440 1.14 -4.83 24.40
N ASP A 441 2.47 -4.65 24.41
CA ASP A 441 3.32 -4.35 25.59
C ASP A 441 2.61 -3.57 26.71
N LYS A 442 2.40 -2.26 26.50
CA LYS A 442 1.78 -1.33 27.46
C LYS A 442 0.32 -1.02 27.12
N ALA A 443 -0.32 -1.82 26.27
CA ALA A 443 -1.68 -1.53 25.81
C ALA A 443 -2.70 -1.74 26.94
N ASP A 444 -3.58 -0.75 27.12
CA ASP A 444 -4.80 -0.84 27.92
C ASP A 444 -5.93 -1.50 27.12
N TYR A 445 -5.93 -1.28 25.80
CA TYR A 445 -6.94 -1.78 24.88
C TYR A 445 -6.30 -2.46 23.68
N ILE A 446 -6.92 -3.54 23.22
CA ILE A 446 -6.65 -4.13 21.91
C ILE A 446 -7.88 -3.93 21.04
N LEU A 447 -7.72 -3.24 19.91
CA LEU A 447 -8.77 -3.12 18.90
C LEU A 447 -8.30 -3.82 17.62
N PHE A 448 -8.87 -4.97 17.29
CA PHE A 448 -8.47 -5.71 16.09
C PHE A 448 -9.66 -6.05 15.20
N SER A 449 -9.38 -6.19 13.90
CA SER A 449 -10.26 -6.81 12.93
C SER A 449 -9.77 -8.23 12.64
N VAL A 450 -10.68 -9.20 12.55
CA VAL A 450 -10.33 -10.57 12.13
C VAL A 450 -10.00 -10.67 10.63
N PHE A 451 -10.30 -9.62 9.85
CA PHE A 451 -9.92 -9.53 8.44
C PHE A 451 -8.54 -8.90 8.21
N ASP A 452 -7.93 -8.34 9.25
CA ASP A 452 -6.60 -7.73 9.14
C ASP A 452 -5.56 -8.67 9.75
N ASN A 453 -4.65 -9.16 8.91
CA ASN A 453 -3.52 -9.96 9.34
C ASN A 453 -2.25 -9.11 9.47
N TYR A 454 -1.46 -9.40 10.50
CA TYR A 454 -0.09 -8.94 10.58
C TYR A 454 0.73 -9.62 9.49
N PHE A 455 1.30 -8.82 8.60
CA PHE A 455 1.92 -9.26 7.34
C PHE A 455 3.08 -10.25 7.50
N MET A 456 3.75 -10.29 8.67
CA MET A 456 4.83 -11.25 8.93
C MET A 456 4.33 -12.62 9.41
N PHE A 457 3.05 -12.73 9.76
CA PHE A 457 2.44 -13.96 10.26
C PHE A 457 1.59 -14.60 9.17
N SER A 458 1.57 -15.93 9.13
CA SER A 458 0.59 -16.69 8.35
C SER A 458 -0.83 -16.39 8.85
N HIS A 459 -1.84 -16.81 8.09
CA HIS A 459 -3.22 -16.69 8.54
C HIS A 459 -3.43 -17.39 9.90
N GLN A 460 -2.95 -18.63 10.02
CA GLN A 460 -3.09 -19.40 11.25
C GLN A 460 -2.34 -18.77 12.44
N GLU A 461 -1.14 -18.22 12.23
CA GLU A 461 -0.38 -17.54 13.28
C GLU A 461 -1.11 -16.29 13.81
N ASN A 462 -1.78 -15.55 12.91
CA ASN A 462 -2.63 -14.43 13.29
C ASN A 462 -3.86 -14.88 14.08
N GLU A 463 -4.53 -15.95 13.67
CA GLU A 463 -5.70 -16.51 14.36
C GLU A 463 -5.35 -17.02 15.76
N VAL A 464 -4.28 -17.80 15.89
CA VAL A 464 -3.77 -18.25 17.19
C VAL A 464 -3.47 -17.07 18.10
N THR A 465 -2.89 -16.00 17.55
CA THR A 465 -2.57 -14.79 18.31
C THR A 465 -3.82 -14.03 18.75
N ARG A 466 -4.83 -13.87 17.89
CA ARG A 466 -6.12 -13.26 18.26
C ARG A 466 -6.83 -14.07 19.35
N ASN A 467 -6.91 -15.39 19.17
CA ASN A 467 -7.56 -16.29 20.13
C ASN A 467 -6.89 -16.27 21.50
N ARG A 468 -5.56 -16.15 21.55
CA ARG A 468 -4.82 -15.99 22.81
C ARG A 468 -5.38 -14.84 23.66
N TYR A 469 -5.72 -13.71 23.04
CA TYR A 469 -6.28 -12.55 23.76
C TYR A 469 -7.79 -12.65 23.99
N LEU A 470 -8.55 -13.22 23.04
CA LEU A 470 -9.99 -13.43 23.19
C LEU A 470 -10.35 -14.35 24.37
N TYR A 471 -9.51 -15.36 24.62
CA TYR A 471 -9.72 -16.38 25.65
C TYR A 471 -8.79 -16.23 26.86
N SER A 472 -8.10 -15.09 26.98
CA SER A 472 -7.23 -14.81 28.13
C SER A 472 -8.01 -14.35 29.35
N ASP A 473 -7.59 -14.77 30.53
CA ASP A 473 -8.11 -14.23 31.80
C ASP A 473 -7.68 -12.77 32.05
N GLU A 474 -6.71 -12.23 31.33
CA GLU A 474 -6.22 -10.85 31.51
C GLU A 474 -7.06 -9.80 30.76
N TRP A 475 -7.81 -10.24 29.74
CA TRP A 475 -8.53 -9.36 28.83
C TRP A 475 -10.03 -9.64 28.89
N GLU A 476 -10.82 -8.59 28.71
CA GLU A 476 -12.28 -8.69 28.58
C GLU A 476 -12.74 -8.07 27.26
N VAL A 477 -13.61 -8.77 26.53
CA VAL A 477 -14.26 -8.21 25.34
C VAL A 477 -15.32 -7.20 25.81
N VAL A 478 -15.11 -5.93 25.51
CA VAL A 478 -15.97 -4.82 25.96
C VAL A 478 -16.80 -4.19 24.84
N ALA A 479 -16.47 -4.48 23.58
CA ALA A 479 -17.34 -4.21 22.45
C ALA A 479 -17.02 -5.15 21.28
N LYS A 480 -18.04 -5.47 20.49
CA LYS A 480 -17.95 -6.32 19.30
C LYS A 480 -18.88 -5.75 18.22
N GLU A 481 -18.36 -5.62 17.03
CA GLU A 481 -19.10 -5.32 15.80
C GLU A 481 -18.37 -6.06 14.69
N PHE A 482 -18.82 -7.25 14.34
CA PHE A 482 -18.10 -8.13 13.41
C PHE A 482 -17.71 -7.38 12.13
N PRO A 483 -16.43 -7.43 11.68
CA PRO A 483 -15.32 -8.29 12.14
C PRO A 483 -14.42 -7.69 13.26
N VAL A 484 -14.85 -6.61 13.92
CA VAL A 484 -14.04 -5.82 14.87
C VAL A 484 -14.35 -6.16 16.32
N PHE A 485 -13.29 -6.34 17.10
CA PHE A 485 -13.32 -6.65 18.53
C PHE A 485 -12.52 -5.61 19.31
N LEU A 486 -13.11 -5.11 20.40
CA LEU A 486 -12.44 -4.27 21.38
C LEU A 486 -12.29 -5.04 22.68
N LEU A 487 -11.04 -5.29 23.06
CA LEU A 487 -10.67 -5.89 24.32
C LEU A 487 -10.08 -4.82 25.24
N LYS A 488 -10.38 -4.92 26.53
CA LYS A 488 -9.80 -4.09 27.60
C LYS A 488 -9.00 -4.98 28.53
N ARG A 489 -7.83 -4.52 28.96
CA ARG A 489 -7.08 -5.17 30.04
C ARG A 489 -7.85 -5.02 31.35
N LYS A 490 -8.03 -6.11 32.10
CA LYS A 490 -8.68 -6.05 33.42
C LYS A 490 -7.89 -5.10 34.32
N GLY A 491 -8.58 -4.16 34.96
CA GLY A 491 -7.98 -3.11 35.80
C GLY A 491 -7.76 -1.76 35.11
N SER A 492 -7.79 -1.67 33.78
CA SER A 492 -7.76 -0.39 33.07
C SER A 492 -9.12 0.33 33.16
N PRO A 493 -9.17 1.68 33.09
CA PRO A 493 -10.41 2.46 33.12
C PRO A 493 -11.41 1.93 32.09
N GLY A 494 -12.67 1.73 32.49
CA GLY A 494 -13.71 1.16 31.62
C GLY A 494 -14.01 2.02 30.38
N PRO A 495 -14.43 1.41 29.26
CA PRO A 495 -14.79 2.17 28.07
C PRO A 495 -16.09 2.94 28.31
N GLY A 496 -16.30 4.01 27.54
CA GLY A 496 -17.59 4.72 27.50
C GLY A 496 -18.67 3.96 26.73
N LEU A 497 -18.73 2.63 26.82
CA LEU A 497 -19.60 1.76 26.03
C LEU A 497 -20.47 0.88 26.94
N PRO A 498 -21.70 0.52 26.51
CA PRO A 498 -22.53 -0.44 27.23
C PRO A 498 -21.87 -1.82 27.28
N PRO A 499 -22.12 -2.62 28.32
CA PRO A 499 -21.54 -3.95 28.45
C PRO A 499 -22.00 -4.88 27.31
N VAL A 500 -21.08 -5.73 26.85
CA VAL A 500 -21.39 -6.79 25.88
C VAL A 500 -22.25 -7.84 26.58
N PRO A 501 -23.39 -8.28 26.00
CA PRO A 501 -24.16 -9.38 26.56
C PRO A 501 -23.29 -10.63 26.71
N ALA A 502 -23.37 -11.27 27.87
CA ALA A 502 -22.73 -12.57 28.08
C ALA A 502 -23.48 -13.62 27.22
N GLY A 503 -22.87 -14.01 26.13
CA GLY A 503 -23.40 -15.03 25.23
C GLY A 503 -22.72 -16.39 25.45
N GLY A 504 -23.48 -17.48 25.49
CA GLY A 504 -22.92 -18.83 25.61
C GLY A 504 -22.44 -19.38 24.26
N GLU A 505 -21.21 -19.88 24.17
CA GLU A 505 -20.71 -20.47 22.92
C GLU A 505 -21.50 -21.74 22.55
N VAL A 506 -22.18 -21.72 21.40
CA VAL A 506 -22.75 -22.93 20.78
C VAL A 506 -21.73 -23.43 19.77
N SER A 507 -21.20 -24.62 20.04
CA SER A 507 -20.26 -25.31 19.14
C SER A 507 -20.76 -26.70 18.78
N ASP A 508 -20.37 -27.13 17.59
CA ASP A 508 -20.56 -28.47 17.06
C ASP A 508 -19.20 -29.00 16.60
N THR A 509 -18.97 -30.32 16.72
CA THR A 509 -17.70 -30.95 16.38
C THR A 509 -17.95 -32.19 15.56
N LEU A 510 -17.41 -32.20 14.35
CA LEU A 510 -17.41 -33.35 13.46
C LEU A 510 -16.05 -34.03 13.51
N SER A 511 -16.04 -35.36 13.62
CA SER A 511 -14.80 -36.16 13.66
C SER A 511 -14.84 -37.31 12.65
N CYS A 512 -13.73 -37.57 11.98
CA CYS A 512 -13.57 -38.67 11.05
C CYS A 512 -12.15 -39.25 11.14
N ASN A 513 -12.05 -40.51 11.59
CA ASN A 513 -10.84 -41.34 11.56
C ASN A 513 -10.78 -42.22 10.30
N PHE A 514 -11.63 -41.95 9.31
CA PHE A 514 -11.73 -42.65 8.02
C PHE A 514 -12.09 -44.16 8.06
N GLU A 515 -12.61 -44.64 9.20
CA GLU A 515 -13.05 -46.03 9.37
C GLU A 515 -14.53 -46.27 9.00
N SER A 516 -15.39 -45.27 9.20
CA SER A 516 -16.84 -45.37 8.96
C SER A 516 -17.16 -45.31 7.47
N ARG A 517 -17.65 -46.41 6.89
CA ARG A 517 -17.84 -46.58 5.45
C ARG A 517 -19.27 -46.92 5.06
N ASP A 518 -19.76 -46.27 4.01
CA ASP A 518 -20.97 -46.65 3.29
C ASP A 518 -20.58 -47.38 1.99
N SER A 519 -20.60 -48.71 2.03
CA SER A 519 -20.25 -49.55 0.87
C SER A 519 -21.25 -49.46 -0.29
N LEU A 520 -22.46 -48.95 -0.07
CA LEU A 520 -23.45 -48.77 -1.14
C LEU A 520 -23.20 -47.49 -1.93
N ARG A 521 -22.71 -46.44 -1.25
CA ARG A 521 -22.37 -45.14 -1.85
C ARG A 521 -20.90 -44.99 -2.23
N GLU A 522 -20.06 -45.94 -1.81
CA GLU A 522 -18.60 -45.87 -1.95
C GLU A 522 -18.00 -44.63 -1.25
N GLU A 523 -18.54 -44.31 -0.07
CA GLU A 523 -18.21 -43.11 0.70
C GLU A 523 -17.69 -43.42 2.11
N VAL A 524 -16.90 -42.50 2.66
CA VAL A 524 -16.45 -42.48 4.06
C VAL A 524 -17.16 -41.34 4.78
N LEU A 525 -17.64 -41.59 5.99
CA LEU A 525 -18.54 -40.69 6.71
C LEU A 525 -17.89 -40.10 7.97
N PHE A 526 -18.27 -38.86 8.28
CA PHE A 526 -18.14 -38.28 9.61
C PHE A 526 -19.06 -38.99 10.62
N ASP A 527 -18.85 -38.71 11.90
CA ASP A 527 -19.67 -39.19 13.02
C ASP A 527 -21.16 -38.78 12.94
N ASP A 528 -21.47 -37.66 12.28
CA ASP A 528 -22.85 -37.21 12.01
C ASP A 528 -23.49 -37.88 10.77
N GLY A 529 -22.75 -38.72 10.04
CA GLY A 529 -23.19 -39.38 8.82
C GLY A 529 -23.04 -38.55 7.55
N SER A 530 -22.50 -37.33 7.61
CA SER A 530 -22.11 -36.56 6.43
C SER A 530 -20.85 -37.13 5.77
N VAL A 531 -20.63 -36.80 4.50
CA VAL A 531 -19.55 -37.41 3.71
C VAL A 531 -18.21 -36.71 3.96
N ALA A 532 -17.21 -37.46 4.40
CA ALA A 532 -15.84 -37.00 4.62
C ALA A 532 -14.93 -37.24 3.40
N GLU A 533 -15.03 -38.41 2.76
CA GLU A 533 -14.14 -38.79 1.64
C GLU A 533 -14.79 -39.85 0.74
N ILE A 534 -14.18 -40.15 -0.41
CA ILE A 534 -14.56 -41.29 -1.28
C ILE A 534 -13.69 -42.52 -1.00
N MET A 535 -14.27 -43.72 -1.08
CA MET A 535 -13.57 -44.97 -0.75
C MET A 535 -12.33 -45.24 -1.61
N ASN A 536 -12.29 -44.74 -2.85
CA ASN A 536 -11.22 -44.99 -3.82
C ASN A 536 -9.86 -44.42 -3.39
N ARG A 537 -9.85 -43.48 -2.44
CA ARG A 537 -8.65 -42.82 -1.91
C ARG A 537 -8.18 -43.39 -0.58
N ILE A 538 -8.92 -44.35 -0.03
CA ILE A 538 -8.63 -44.94 1.26
C ILE A 538 -7.58 -46.04 1.10
N SER A 539 -6.47 -45.90 1.81
CA SER A 539 -5.38 -46.86 1.89
C SER A 539 -5.47 -47.64 3.21
N ALA A 540 -5.17 -48.94 3.17
CA ALA A 540 -5.17 -49.81 4.34
C ALA A 540 -3.74 -50.12 4.81
N GLY A 541 -3.56 -50.35 6.11
CA GLY A 541 -2.32 -50.83 6.72
C GLY A 541 -1.28 -49.74 7.01
N HIS A 542 -1.63 -48.47 6.78
CA HIS A 542 -0.79 -47.33 7.14
C HIS A 542 -1.66 -46.14 7.53
N SER A 543 -1.99 -46.05 8.82
CA SER A 543 -2.89 -45.06 9.42
C SER A 543 -2.30 -44.51 10.73
N ARG A 544 -2.85 -43.40 11.21
CA ARG A 544 -2.58 -42.88 12.54
C ARG A 544 -3.46 -43.61 13.57
N SER A 545 -4.75 -43.73 13.26
CA SER A 545 -5.77 -44.41 14.08
C SER A 545 -6.50 -45.47 13.24
N GLY A 546 -6.93 -46.56 13.86
CA GLY A 546 -7.59 -47.65 13.12
C GLY A 546 -6.66 -48.33 12.11
N ASP A 547 -7.20 -48.71 10.96
CA ASP A 547 -6.53 -49.47 9.89
C ASP A 547 -6.39 -48.66 8.59
N HIS A 548 -7.01 -47.48 8.50
CA HIS A 548 -7.20 -46.76 7.25
C HIS A 548 -6.82 -45.28 7.29
N SER A 549 -6.34 -44.77 6.16
CA SER A 549 -6.06 -43.34 5.97
C SER A 549 -6.33 -42.93 4.53
N VAL A 550 -6.38 -41.64 4.24
CA VAL A 550 -6.51 -41.13 2.87
C VAL A 550 -5.10 -40.96 2.28
N LEU A 551 -4.90 -41.41 1.04
CA LEU A 551 -3.67 -41.21 0.28
C LEU A 551 -3.88 -40.18 -0.83
N LEU A 552 -3.05 -39.13 -0.84
CA LEU A 552 -3.01 -38.08 -1.86
C LEU A 552 -1.67 -38.11 -2.58
N ASP A 553 -1.67 -38.13 -3.91
CA ASP A 553 -0.45 -38.18 -4.72
C ASP A 553 -0.55 -37.28 -5.97
N SER A 554 0.46 -37.31 -6.84
CA SER A 554 0.47 -36.46 -8.04
C SER A 554 -0.67 -36.74 -9.04
N ALA A 555 -1.27 -37.94 -9.02
CA ALA A 555 -2.41 -38.27 -9.85
C ALA A 555 -3.73 -37.80 -9.22
N ASP A 556 -3.83 -37.86 -7.89
CA ASP A 556 -4.98 -37.36 -7.12
C ASP A 556 -4.55 -36.51 -5.90
N PRO A 557 -4.20 -35.23 -6.12
CA PRO A 557 -3.55 -34.42 -5.09
C PRO A 557 -4.51 -33.77 -4.10
N TYR A 558 -5.83 -33.92 -4.25
CA TYR A 558 -6.82 -33.23 -3.43
C TYR A 558 -7.69 -34.22 -2.65
N SER A 559 -7.88 -33.98 -1.35
CA SER A 559 -8.96 -34.64 -0.62
C SER A 559 -10.33 -34.21 -1.15
N LYS A 560 -11.40 -34.89 -0.76
CA LYS A 560 -12.76 -34.42 -1.04
C LYS A 560 -12.94 -33.02 -0.44
N ALA A 561 -13.56 -32.14 -1.22
CA ALA A 561 -13.99 -30.83 -0.73
C ALA A 561 -15.21 -31.00 0.17
N ILE A 562 -15.08 -30.60 1.43
CA ILE A 562 -16.12 -30.72 2.45
C ILE A 562 -16.92 -29.42 2.45
N PRO A 563 -18.19 -29.44 2.01
CA PRO A 563 -19.03 -28.26 2.00
C PRO A 563 -19.56 -27.92 3.40
N PHE A 564 -19.87 -26.64 3.62
CA PHE A 564 -20.54 -26.15 4.82
C PHE A 564 -21.93 -25.60 4.46
N PRO A 565 -22.97 -26.45 4.36
CA PRO A 565 -24.33 -26.00 4.01
C PRO A 565 -24.91 -24.98 4.99
N ASP A 566 -24.41 -25.01 6.23
CA ASP A 566 -24.77 -24.16 7.36
C ASP A 566 -23.87 -22.91 7.49
N ALA A 567 -22.97 -22.64 6.53
CA ALA A 567 -21.97 -21.57 6.63
C ALA A 567 -22.56 -20.18 6.95
N GLY A 568 -23.78 -19.86 6.50
CA GLY A 568 -24.46 -18.60 6.84
C GLY A 568 -24.83 -18.44 8.31
N LYS A 569 -24.76 -19.50 9.12
CA LYS A 569 -24.99 -19.48 10.57
C LYS A 569 -23.69 -19.57 11.37
N LEU A 570 -22.58 -19.89 10.71
CA LEU A 570 -21.29 -20.09 11.33
C LEU A 570 -20.60 -18.75 11.55
N GLU A 571 -20.06 -18.59 12.75
CA GLU A 571 -19.19 -17.48 13.10
C GLU A 571 -17.72 -17.82 12.88
N TYR A 572 -17.33 -19.02 13.32
CA TYR A 572 -15.94 -19.46 13.36
C TYR A 572 -15.83 -20.94 13.05
N VAL A 573 -14.80 -21.31 12.30
CA VAL A 573 -14.49 -22.70 11.96
C VAL A 573 -13.04 -22.98 12.32
N SER A 574 -12.78 -24.13 12.92
CA SER A 574 -11.43 -24.68 13.10
C SER A 574 -11.38 -26.09 12.55
N VAL A 575 -10.46 -26.35 11.64
CA VAL A 575 -10.25 -27.66 11.04
C VAL A 575 -8.86 -28.14 11.39
N SER A 576 -8.74 -29.38 11.86
CA SER A 576 -7.47 -30.05 12.01
C SER A 576 -7.48 -31.42 11.38
N VAL A 577 -6.32 -31.84 10.89
CA VAL A 577 -6.10 -33.18 10.33
C VAL A 577 -4.66 -33.58 10.63
N TYR A 578 -4.41 -34.86 10.87
CA TYR A 578 -3.06 -35.38 10.96
C TYR A 578 -2.55 -35.75 9.58
N CYS A 579 -1.33 -35.37 9.26
CA CYS A 579 -0.70 -35.68 8.00
C CYS A 579 0.67 -36.34 8.18
N GLN A 580 1.01 -37.22 7.26
CA GLN A 580 2.34 -37.81 7.15
C GLN A 580 2.81 -37.79 5.70
N GLY A 581 3.93 -37.11 5.46
CA GLY A 581 4.51 -36.89 4.14
C GLY A 581 5.68 -35.92 4.23
N THR A 582 6.15 -35.45 3.08
CA THR A 582 7.23 -34.45 3.03
C THR A 582 6.74 -33.09 3.53
N ASP A 583 7.56 -32.43 4.36
CA ASP A 583 7.21 -31.15 4.98
C ASP A 583 6.92 -30.06 3.94
N GLY A 584 5.87 -29.27 4.20
CA GLY A 584 5.43 -28.17 3.34
C GLY A 584 4.61 -28.57 2.12
N GLN A 585 4.41 -29.86 1.85
CA GLN A 585 3.57 -30.33 0.75
C GLN A 585 2.08 -30.42 1.10
N ALA A 586 1.74 -30.58 2.39
CA ALA A 586 0.36 -30.61 2.87
C ALA A 586 -0.20 -29.21 3.09
N ASN A 587 -1.27 -28.87 2.37
CA ASN A 587 -1.94 -27.58 2.49
C ASN A 587 -3.40 -27.82 2.91
N LEU A 588 -3.80 -27.32 4.09
CA LEU A 588 -5.20 -27.28 4.49
C LEU A 588 -5.78 -25.96 4.01
N VAL A 589 -6.84 -26.02 3.21
CA VAL A 589 -7.37 -24.87 2.46
C VAL A 589 -8.83 -24.66 2.81
N ALA A 590 -9.23 -23.40 3.04
CA ALA A 590 -10.62 -22.99 3.09
C ALA A 590 -10.90 -21.94 2.01
N THR A 591 -11.97 -22.11 1.24
CA THR A 591 -12.25 -21.24 0.10
C THR A 591 -13.74 -21.04 -0.17
N ILE A 592 -14.08 -19.86 -0.71
CA ILE A 592 -15.36 -19.51 -1.34
C ILE A 592 -15.03 -18.98 -2.75
N GLY A 593 -14.82 -19.89 -3.69
CA GLY A 593 -14.39 -19.55 -5.06
C GLY A 593 -13.14 -18.68 -5.08
N ASN A 594 -13.20 -17.53 -5.76
CA ASN A 594 -12.10 -16.55 -5.82
C ASN A 594 -12.29 -15.39 -4.82
N GLN A 595 -13.36 -15.38 -4.03
CA GLN A 595 -13.70 -14.26 -3.14
C GLN A 595 -13.06 -14.40 -1.76
N PHE A 596 -12.78 -15.63 -1.34
CA PHE A 596 -12.13 -15.96 -0.08
C PHE A 596 -11.25 -17.18 -0.29
N TYR A 597 -9.97 -17.07 0.05
CA TYR A 597 -9.01 -18.16 -0.05
C TYR A 597 -7.96 -18.00 1.04
N ILE A 598 -7.89 -18.97 1.93
CA ILE A 598 -6.88 -19.04 3.00
C ILE A 598 -6.34 -20.46 3.08
N LEU A 599 -5.09 -20.59 3.47
CA LEU A 599 -4.46 -21.89 3.68
C LEU A 599 -3.48 -21.85 4.85
N ASN A 600 -3.19 -23.03 5.38
CA ASN A 600 -2.04 -23.27 6.23
C ASN A 600 -1.30 -24.52 5.75
N ASN A 601 0.03 -24.46 5.72
CA ASN A 601 0.92 -25.56 5.37
C ASN A 601 2.01 -25.82 6.43
N LYS A 602 1.98 -25.08 7.54
CA LYS A 602 2.87 -25.31 8.67
C LYS A 602 2.22 -26.34 9.60
N THR A 603 2.85 -27.51 9.69
CA THR A 603 2.45 -28.58 10.61
C THR A 603 3.05 -28.39 11.99
N GLY A 604 2.38 -28.89 13.02
CA GLY A 604 2.90 -28.96 14.39
C GLY A 604 3.99 -30.02 14.58
N GLU A 605 4.31 -30.30 15.84
CA GLU A 605 5.25 -31.35 16.20
C GLU A 605 4.75 -32.73 15.76
N SER A 606 5.70 -33.61 15.43
CA SER A 606 5.41 -35.00 15.09
C SER A 606 5.06 -35.78 16.33
N ASP A 607 4.02 -36.60 16.26
CA ASP A 607 3.80 -37.65 17.23
C ASP A 607 4.82 -38.79 17.07
N GLU A 608 4.79 -39.75 18.00
CA GLU A 608 5.70 -40.91 18.05
C GLU A 608 5.66 -41.78 16.78
N ARG A 609 4.59 -41.68 15.98
CA ARG A 609 4.38 -42.45 14.75
C ARG A 609 4.74 -41.66 13.50
N GLY A 610 5.30 -40.46 13.64
CA GLY A 610 5.70 -39.63 12.50
C GLY A 610 4.58 -38.76 11.92
N TRP A 611 3.40 -38.70 12.55
CA TRP A 611 2.28 -37.89 12.07
C TRP A 611 2.31 -36.50 12.68
N LYS A 612 2.07 -35.48 11.85
CA LYS A 612 2.08 -34.08 12.28
C LYS A 612 0.68 -33.50 12.15
N LYS A 613 0.25 -32.72 13.14
CA LYS A 613 -1.06 -32.05 13.09
C LYS A 613 -0.99 -30.82 12.17
N LEU A 614 -1.91 -30.71 11.23
CA LEU A 614 -2.14 -29.53 10.41
C LEU A 614 -3.46 -28.89 10.82
N GLU A 615 -3.46 -27.58 11.08
CA GLU A 615 -4.65 -26.87 11.58
C GLU A 615 -4.87 -25.56 10.82
N LEU A 616 -6.14 -25.28 10.50
CA LEU A 616 -6.59 -24.03 9.89
C LEU A 616 -7.87 -23.58 10.60
N SER A 617 -7.82 -22.42 11.20
CA SER A 617 -8.95 -21.79 11.88
C SER A 617 -9.23 -20.44 11.23
N PHE A 618 -10.51 -20.04 11.15
CA PHE A 618 -10.92 -18.79 10.50
C PHE A 618 -12.31 -18.33 10.91
N TRP A 619 -12.52 -17.02 10.84
CA TRP A 619 -13.84 -16.41 10.96
C TRP A 619 -14.56 -16.43 9.61
N VAL A 620 -15.84 -16.82 9.60
CA VAL A 620 -16.62 -16.90 8.37
C VAL A 620 -16.96 -15.48 7.89
N PRO A 621 -16.57 -15.09 6.67
CA PRO A 621 -16.76 -13.72 6.20
C PRO A 621 -18.23 -13.41 5.93
N GLN A 622 -18.78 -12.42 6.63
CA GLN A 622 -20.19 -12.00 6.47
C GLN A 622 -20.46 -11.04 5.29
N HIS A 623 -19.40 -10.51 4.67
CA HIS A 623 -19.53 -9.52 3.59
C HIS A 623 -19.62 -10.14 2.19
N ILE A 624 -19.50 -11.46 2.09
CA ILE A 624 -19.67 -12.28 0.89
C ILE A 624 -20.65 -13.40 1.18
N ASP A 625 -21.19 -14.04 0.14
CA ASP A 625 -22.09 -15.18 0.29
C ASP A 625 -21.32 -16.42 0.76
N PRO A 626 -21.54 -16.93 1.98
CA PRO A 626 -20.76 -18.04 2.52
C PRO A 626 -21.25 -19.41 2.02
N SER A 627 -22.32 -19.49 1.21
CA SER A 627 -22.89 -20.78 0.77
C SER A 627 -21.93 -21.67 -0.02
N GLY A 628 -20.90 -21.07 -0.62
CA GLY A 628 -19.86 -21.76 -1.38
C GLY A 628 -18.65 -22.19 -0.54
N LEU A 629 -18.71 -22.09 0.79
CA LEU A 629 -17.59 -22.43 1.67
C LEU A 629 -17.29 -23.93 1.63
N VAL A 630 -16.05 -24.26 1.27
CA VAL A 630 -15.51 -25.61 1.31
C VAL A 630 -14.15 -25.64 2.00
N VAL A 631 -13.82 -26.79 2.60
CA VAL A 631 -12.49 -27.10 3.13
C VAL A 631 -11.96 -28.38 2.51
N TYR A 632 -10.67 -28.41 2.18
CA TYR A 632 -9.99 -29.60 1.67
C TYR A 632 -8.48 -29.57 1.99
N VAL A 633 -7.84 -30.73 1.84
CA VAL A 633 -6.38 -30.87 1.88
C VAL A 633 -5.86 -30.99 0.46
N TRP A 634 -4.77 -30.28 0.17
CA TRP A 634 -4.08 -30.29 -1.11
C TRP A 634 -2.60 -30.66 -0.93
N ASN A 635 -2.18 -31.73 -1.61
CA ASN A 635 -0.79 -32.11 -1.79
C ASN A 635 -0.18 -31.34 -2.98
N THR A 636 0.77 -30.45 -2.70
CA THR A 636 1.49 -29.71 -3.75
C THR A 636 2.71 -30.45 -4.29
N GLY A 637 3.10 -31.56 -3.67
CA GLY A 637 4.30 -32.33 -4.00
C GLY A 637 4.07 -33.51 -4.93
N SER A 638 5.17 -34.13 -5.35
CA SER A 638 5.17 -35.41 -6.07
C SER A 638 5.12 -36.63 -5.15
N ASP A 639 5.48 -36.47 -3.88
CA ASP A 639 5.54 -37.56 -2.92
C ASP A 639 4.15 -37.86 -2.35
N PRO A 640 3.85 -39.12 -1.99
CA PRO A 640 2.56 -39.46 -1.41
C PRO A 640 2.38 -38.82 -0.03
N LEU A 641 1.26 -38.15 0.16
CA LEU A 641 0.81 -37.55 1.41
C LEU A 641 -0.32 -38.40 1.99
N ARG A 642 -0.21 -38.80 3.25
CA ARG A 642 -1.31 -39.45 3.98
C ARG A 642 -1.97 -38.49 4.93
N ILE A 643 -3.29 -38.54 5.02
CA ILE A 643 -4.06 -37.80 6.03
C ILE A 643 -5.00 -38.71 6.81
N ASP A 644 -5.15 -38.41 8.10
CA ASP A 644 -5.95 -39.18 9.05
C ASP A 644 -6.48 -38.28 10.19
N ASP A 645 -7.45 -38.76 10.96
CA ASP A 645 -8.00 -38.13 12.15
C ASP A 645 -8.39 -36.65 11.94
N MET A 646 -9.34 -36.43 11.03
CA MET A 646 -9.88 -35.11 10.74
C MET A 646 -10.91 -34.68 11.80
N THR A 647 -10.82 -33.43 12.24
CA THR A 647 -11.76 -32.79 13.16
C THR A 647 -12.15 -31.43 12.63
N ILE A 648 -13.45 -31.13 12.62
CA ILE A 648 -14.02 -29.83 12.26
C ILE A 648 -14.84 -29.31 13.44
N ILE A 649 -14.41 -28.20 14.02
CA ILE A 649 -15.14 -27.49 15.07
C ILE A 649 -15.85 -26.30 14.44
N LYS A 650 -17.18 -26.27 14.54
CA LYS A 650 -18.06 -25.22 14.07
C LYS A 650 -18.56 -24.41 15.26
N ARG A 651 -18.48 -23.08 15.21
CA ARG A 651 -19.11 -22.19 16.20
C ARG A 651 -20.14 -21.32 15.50
N TYR A 652 -21.31 -21.17 16.11
CA TYR A 652 -22.46 -20.50 15.50
C TYR A 652 -22.63 -19.07 16.04
N HIS A 653 -23.20 -18.19 15.20
CA HIS A 653 -23.70 -16.89 15.63
C HIS A 653 -24.80 -17.06 16.68
N GLN A 654 -24.82 -16.17 17.67
CA GLN A 654 -25.88 -16.08 18.69
C GLN A 654 -26.94 -15.05 18.30
#